data_AF-A0A135VGW5-F1
#
_entry.id   AF-A0A135VGW5-F1
#
_cell.length_a   1.000
_cell.length_b   1.000
_cell.length_c   1.000
_cell.angle_alpha   90.00
_cell.angle_beta   90.00
_cell.angle_gamma   90.00
#
_symmetry.space_group_name_H-M   'P 1'
#
loop_
_entity.id
_entity.type
_entity.pdbx_description
1 polymer ?
#
loop_
_entity_poly.entity_id
_entity_poly.type
_entity_poly.pdbx_seq_one_letter_code
_entity_poly.pdbx_strand_id
1 'polypeptide(L)'
;MAEMSLVTSEIETMGQPSDKLGKIAALGNIFGVIAAVFGLIIGKTLVPISALEYQVVSVSPFGWVFGGDSMYSIYIAVFMALMAISLLFQAIGSKNLRNFLGSGLMNIIWIGFVVAAAAAFLIPTSFLGVVAESLIQGFLTQTYFLGGFFVIAWQLLASIYTDASKTWIGFLAGTLNSLFIPLLAIGQAISPILIYAAYAILLIGQLFSFLFWQASFDSIREYARSTEKAKLAFTLSGALTFALGLTAIFFGPLGNERGIDVWKPWSTMANETTFQTSPALIFGLLSLMLYWVILAPRLGARELKAAAIGEDIIKGGTKWFLLFLASFGLLAAGQAGAFTEDAAVWGFFLSLTPAGIMFLVGAAYTAKTDIITGIPLVIASVFIIVHPFILLPLVIIPWIAVIITQFFLVAESLIRGLTGFSQGALTVVVSLVASAAVIIFMIGGFGSGPLALWPTNRWFNITLIPGIPAAVQGPAIIILPLLALLIRNVSLAGYSYGRGYATGGLLVGMSVFFAFMIPVIAENESIGHEANTGAALLLALYSISVVLVLSLNLSLANDVEDTGRRFEGTLIKVTSIAGILAAAAVVILALIVFAGMPTPEQIALMISIMVTFVVSTEIFSIINWLIAGIRLGMLREGFRFSRLE
;
A
#
# COMPACT_ATOMS: atom_id res chain seq x y z
N MET A 1 45.26 -16.47 -16.41
CA MET A 1 45.98 -15.61 -15.43
C MET A 1 46.70 -14.45 -16.10
N ALA A 2 47.48 -14.66 -17.17
CA ALA A 2 48.17 -13.58 -17.89
C ALA A 2 47.24 -12.55 -18.58
N GLU A 3 46.07 -12.97 -19.07
CA GLU A 3 45.08 -12.03 -19.62
C GLU A 3 44.37 -11.20 -18.53
N MET A 4 44.25 -11.76 -17.32
CA MET A 4 43.69 -11.06 -16.17
C MET A 4 44.67 -10.01 -15.64
N SER A 5 45.99 -10.27 -15.72
CA SER A 5 47.01 -9.29 -15.37
C SER A 5 47.09 -8.14 -16.38
N LEU A 6 46.84 -8.41 -17.67
CA LEU A 6 46.77 -7.39 -18.73
C LEU A 6 45.58 -6.44 -18.52
N VAL A 7 44.40 -6.97 -18.17
CA VAL A 7 43.22 -6.15 -17.83
C VAL A 7 43.46 -5.30 -16.56
N THR A 8 44.10 -5.83 -15.52
CA THR A 8 44.50 -5.01 -14.36
C THR A 8 45.54 -3.96 -14.70
N SER A 9 46.48 -4.24 -15.62
CA SER A 9 47.51 -3.27 -16.02
C SER A 9 46.97 -2.13 -16.90
N GLU A 10 45.96 -2.38 -17.73
CA GLU A 10 45.24 -1.32 -18.47
C GLU A 10 44.35 -0.48 -17.53
N ILE A 11 43.85 -1.08 -16.44
CA ILE A 11 43.09 -0.37 -15.39
C ILE A 11 43.99 0.55 -14.55
N GLU A 12 45.27 0.19 -14.39
CA GLU A 12 46.28 0.93 -13.60
C GLU A 12 47.01 2.02 -14.40
N THR A 13 47.07 1.93 -15.74
CA THR A 13 47.79 2.89 -16.60
C THR A 13 46.98 4.13 -17.01
N MET A 14 45.69 4.20 -16.69
CA MET A 14 44.91 5.45 -16.79
C MET A 14 45.09 6.30 -15.52
N GLY A 15 46.14 7.14 -15.55
CA GLY A 15 46.57 8.02 -14.46
C GLY A 15 45.51 9.03 -13.98
N GLN A 16 44.85 8.65 -12.89
CA GLN A 16 44.40 9.42 -11.70
C GLN A 16 43.59 8.39 -10.88
N PRO A 17 43.62 8.39 -9.53
CA PRO A 17 42.87 7.40 -8.75
C PRO A 17 41.41 7.56 -9.13
N SER A 18 40.87 6.61 -9.92
CA SER A 18 39.64 6.89 -10.63
C SER A 18 38.51 7.05 -9.62
N ASP A 19 37.93 8.26 -9.55
CA ASP A 19 36.76 8.66 -8.76
C ASP A 19 35.48 7.83 -9.05
N LYS A 20 35.59 6.71 -9.76
CA LYS A 20 34.49 5.86 -10.19
C LYS A 20 33.96 5.03 -9.02
N LEU A 21 32.64 4.91 -8.97
CA LEU A 21 31.91 4.21 -7.90
C LEU A 21 32.27 2.73 -7.76
N GLY A 22 32.44 2.01 -8.87
CA GLY A 22 32.92 0.64 -8.85
C GLY A 22 33.07 -0.01 -10.23
N LYS A 23 34.30 -0.10 -10.75
CA LYS A 23 34.61 -0.76 -12.04
C LYS A 23 34.16 -2.23 -12.09
N ILE A 24 34.35 -2.97 -10.99
CA ILE A 24 33.93 -4.38 -10.88
C ILE A 24 32.39 -4.49 -10.90
N ALA A 25 31.69 -3.57 -10.23
CA ALA A 25 30.23 -3.55 -10.25
C ALA A 25 29.67 -3.22 -11.65
N ALA A 26 30.36 -2.34 -12.39
CA ALA A 26 30.02 -2.08 -13.79
C ALA A 26 30.15 -3.36 -14.64
N LEU A 27 31.24 -4.12 -14.51
CA LEU A 27 31.39 -5.41 -15.21
C LEU A 27 30.25 -6.40 -14.89
N GLY A 28 29.78 -6.42 -13.64
CA GLY A 28 28.60 -7.20 -13.25
C GLY A 28 27.36 -6.90 -14.10
N ASN A 29 27.07 -5.62 -14.36
CA ASN A 29 25.91 -5.23 -15.15
C ASN A 29 25.98 -5.68 -16.63
N ILE A 30 27.16 -6.01 -17.16
CA ILE A 30 27.27 -6.62 -18.49
C ILE A 30 26.56 -7.98 -18.50
N PHE A 31 26.70 -8.78 -17.43
CA PHE A 31 25.95 -10.04 -17.30
C PHE A 31 24.45 -9.81 -17.15
N GLY A 32 24.05 -8.73 -16.48
CA GLY A 32 22.64 -8.30 -16.43
C GLY A 32 22.09 -7.90 -17.80
N VAL A 33 22.89 -7.21 -18.62
CA VAL A 33 22.57 -6.89 -20.03
C VAL A 33 22.41 -8.17 -20.84
N ILE A 34 23.34 -9.12 -20.71
CA ILE A 34 23.25 -10.43 -21.41
C ILE A 34 21.99 -11.19 -20.96
N ALA A 35 21.67 -11.20 -19.66
CA ALA A 35 20.46 -11.82 -19.14
C ALA A 35 19.19 -11.17 -19.74
N ALA A 36 19.17 -9.85 -19.87
CA ALA A 36 18.05 -9.14 -20.48
C ALA A 36 17.89 -9.45 -21.98
N VAL A 37 19.00 -9.52 -22.73
CA VAL A 37 18.99 -9.95 -24.14
C VAL A 37 18.52 -11.41 -24.26
N PHE A 38 18.99 -12.29 -23.39
CA PHE A 38 18.52 -13.66 -23.34
C PHE A 38 17.00 -13.74 -23.10
N GLY A 39 16.48 -12.97 -22.12
CA GLY A 39 15.04 -12.86 -21.88
C GLY A 39 14.25 -12.34 -23.07
N LEU A 40 14.77 -11.33 -23.78
CA LEU A 40 14.19 -10.80 -25.01
C LEU A 40 14.10 -11.86 -26.12
N ILE A 41 15.12 -12.70 -26.27
CA ILE A 41 15.15 -13.75 -27.31
C ILE A 41 14.17 -14.86 -26.97
N ILE A 42 14.12 -15.29 -25.70
CA ILE A 42 13.25 -16.39 -25.27
C ILE A 42 11.78 -15.98 -25.21
N GLY A 43 11.47 -14.73 -24.80
CA GLY A 43 10.11 -14.21 -24.78
C GLY A 43 9.18 -14.87 -23.75
N LYS A 44 9.74 -15.41 -22.66
CA LYS A 44 8.99 -16.05 -21.57
C LYS A 44 9.33 -15.43 -20.23
N THR A 45 8.49 -15.65 -19.23
CA THR A 45 8.71 -15.16 -17.87
C THR A 45 9.83 -15.93 -17.17
N LEU A 46 11.09 -15.50 -17.28
CA LEU A 46 12.24 -16.22 -16.72
C LEU A 46 12.50 -15.95 -15.23
N VAL A 47 11.75 -15.03 -14.64
CA VAL A 47 11.71 -14.87 -13.18
C VAL A 47 10.58 -15.74 -12.66
N PRO A 48 10.81 -16.62 -11.67
CA PRO A 48 9.80 -17.53 -11.15
C PRO A 48 8.73 -16.78 -10.33
N ILE A 49 7.81 -16.11 -11.02
CA ILE A 49 6.66 -15.42 -10.45
C ILE A 49 5.42 -16.32 -10.49
N SER A 50 4.41 -16.01 -9.68
CA SER A 50 3.20 -16.83 -9.46
C SER A 50 2.43 -17.20 -10.74
N ALA A 51 1.61 -18.25 -10.70
CA ALA A 51 0.58 -18.56 -11.70
C ALA A 51 1.11 -18.91 -13.11
N LEU A 52 2.25 -19.59 -13.17
CA LEU A 52 2.75 -20.17 -14.43
C LEU A 52 2.05 -21.50 -14.69
N GLU A 53 1.54 -21.68 -15.90
CA GLU A 53 0.83 -22.90 -16.30
C GLU A 53 1.76 -24.12 -16.30
N TYR A 54 1.22 -25.27 -15.88
CA TYR A 54 1.87 -26.57 -16.01
C TYR A 54 0.90 -27.57 -16.65
N GLN A 55 1.45 -28.59 -17.31
CA GLN A 55 0.66 -29.64 -17.98
C GLN A 55 1.32 -31.00 -17.77
N VAL A 56 0.54 -32.01 -17.40
CA VAL A 56 0.98 -33.41 -17.37
C VAL A 56 0.91 -33.96 -18.79
N VAL A 57 2.04 -34.34 -19.36
CA VAL A 57 2.18 -34.80 -20.76
C VAL A 57 2.01 -36.31 -20.86
N SER A 58 2.45 -37.06 -19.85
CA SER A 58 2.32 -38.51 -19.81
C SER A 58 2.24 -38.99 -18.36
N VAL A 59 1.40 -39.99 -18.10
CA VAL A 59 1.24 -40.60 -16.77
C VAL A 59 2.16 -41.82 -16.61
N SER A 60 2.51 -42.50 -17.72
CA SER A 60 3.42 -43.64 -17.70
C SER A 60 4.15 -43.82 -19.05
N PRO A 61 5.46 -43.55 -19.14
CA PRO A 61 6.32 -42.99 -18.09
C PRO A 61 5.88 -41.57 -17.73
N PHE A 62 6.00 -41.18 -16.45
CA PHE A 62 5.57 -39.86 -16.00
C PHE A 62 6.37 -38.75 -16.69
N GLY A 63 5.67 -37.76 -17.25
CA GLY A 63 6.26 -36.62 -17.93
C GLY A 63 5.36 -35.41 -17.81
N TRP A 64 5.95 -34.23 -17.57
CA TRP A 64 5.23 -32.99 -17.35
C TRP A 64 6.04 -31.80 -17.88
N VAL A 65 5.34 -30.70 -18.12
CA VAL A 65 5.90 -29.46 -18.67
C VAL A 65 5.46 -28.29 -17.79
N PHE A 66 6.38 -27.35 -17.59
CA PHE A 66 6.18 -26.12 -16.83
C PHE A 66 6.41 -24.92 -17.76
N GLY A 67 5.55 -23.89 -17.73
CA GLY A 67 5.68 -22.70 -18.60
C GLY A 67 5.59 -22.99 -20.10
N GLY A 68 4.86 -24.05 -20.46
CA GLY A 68 4.56 -24.42 -21.85
C GLY A 68 5.74 -24.99 -22.65
N ASP A 69 6.87 -25.33 -22.02
CA ASP A 69 8.05 -25.88 -22.72
C ASP A 69 8.93 -26.73 -21.80
N SER A 70 9.39 -27.88 -22.30
CA SER A 70 10.22 -28.81 -21.55
C SER A 70 11.59 -28.23 -21.15
N MET A 71 12.07 -27.21 -21.87
CA MET A 71 13.33 -26.52 -21.60
C MET A 71 13.19 -25.30 -20.69
N TYR A 72 11.96 -24.95 -20.29
CA TYR A 72 11.69 -23.72 -19.56
C TYR A 72 12.41 -23.65 -18.20
N SER A 73 12.51 -24.77 -17.47
CA SER A 73 13.28 -24.84 -16.21
C SER A 73 14.76 -24.51 -16.40
N ILE A 74 15.33 -24.91 -17.54
CA ILE A 74 16.71 -24.59 -17.93
C ILE A 74 16.83 -23.11 -18.29
N TYR A 75 15.87 -22.55 -19.02
CA TYR A 75 15.88 -21.12 -19.35
C TYR A 75 15.83 -20.23 -18.11
N ILE A 76 14.99 -20.58 -17.11
CA ILE A 76 14.98 -19.90 -15.80
C ILE A 76 16.36 -20.04 -15.15
N ALA A 77 16.94 -21.23 -15.11
CA ALA A 77 18.23 -21.47 -14.48
C ALA A 77 19.34 -20.62 -15.10
N VAL A 78 19.42 -20.56 -16.43
CA VAL A 78 20.40 -19.75 -17.17
C VAL A 78 20.21 -18.26 -16.87
N PHE A 79 18.98 -17.76 -16.93
CA PHE A 79 18.69 -16.36 -16.62
C PHE A 79 19.09 -16.02 -15.17
N MET A 80 18.67 -16.82 -14.20
CA MET A 80 18.97 -16.61 -12.78
C MET A 80 20.47 -16.74 -12.48
N ALA A 81 21.20 -17.61 -13.18
CA ALA A 81 22.66 -17.72 -13.07
C ALA A 81 23.37 -16.46 -13.57
N LEU A 82 22.96 -15.92 -14.73
CA LEU A 82 23.50 -14.66 -15.26
C LEU A 82 23.22 -13.49 -14.31
N MET A 83 22.00 -13.44 -13.76
CA MET A 83 21.63 -12.46 -12.73
C MET A 83 22.45 -12.63 -11.45
N ALA A 84 22.71 -13.85 -11.01
CA ALA A 84 23.55 -14.12 -9.85
C ALA A 84 24.99 -13.62 -10.06
N ILE A 85 25.60 -13.93 -11.21
CA ILE A 85 26.94 -13.43 -11.56
C ILE A 85 26.96 -11.90 -11.58
N SER A 86 25.95 -11.27 -12.19
CA SER A 86 25.79 -9.81 -12.20
C SER A 86 25.78 -9.24 -10.77
N LEU A 87 24.93 -9.78 -9.91
CA LEU A 87 24.77 -9.32 -8.53
C LEU A 87 26.01 -9.61 -7.68
N LEU A 88 26.73 -10.71 -7.90
CA LEU A 88 27.97 -11.03 -7.21
C LEU A 88 29.04 -9.96 -7.46
N PHE A 89 29.26 -9.61 -8.73
CA PHE A 89 30.23 -8.58 -9.10
C PHE A 89 29.82 -7.20 -8.58
N GLN A 90 28.51 -6.88 -8.61
CA GLN A 90 27.99 -5.67 -7.99
C GLN A 90 28.20 -5.65 -6.48
N ALA A 91 27.98 -6.77 -5.79
CA ALA A 91 28.15 -6.88 -4.35
C ALA A 91 29.62 -6.66 -3.94
N ILE A 92 30.56 -7.29 -4.65
CA ILE A 92 32.00 -7.11 -4.44
C ILE A 92 32.41 -5.66 -4.75
N GLY A 93 31.95 -5.11 -5.87
CA GLY A 93 32.27 -3.75 -6.31
C GLY A 93 31.63 -2.64 -5.47
N SER A 94 30.58 -2.94 -4.69
CA SER A 94 29.84 -1.95 -3.89
C SER A 94 30.56 -1.48 -2.63
N LYS A 95 31.69 -2.09 -2.24
CA LYS A 95 32.37 -1.83 -0.95
C LYS A 95 32.66 -0.35 -0.72
N ASN A 96 33.14 0.36 -1.73
CA ASN A 96 33.49 1.78 -1.62
C ASN A 96 32.24 2.67 -1.48
N LEU A 97 31.21 2.42 -2.30
CA LEU A 97 29.92 3.12 -2.20
C LEU A 97 29.23 2.87 -0.85
N ARG A 98 29.31 1.64 -0.33
CA ARG A 98 28.76 1.27 0.98
C ARG A 98 29.43 2.05 2.11
N ASN A 99 30.75 2.15 2.07
CA ASN A 99 31.51 2.92 3.06
C ASN A 99 31.18 4.41 2.97
N PHE A 100 31.02 4.95 1.75
CA PHE A 100 30.66 6.35 1.52
C PHE A 100 29.24 6.68 1.99
N LEU A 101 28.27 5.81 1.72
CA LEU A 101 26.88 5.98 2.14
C LEU A 101 26.64 5.64 3.62
N GLY A 102 27.59 4.98 4.30
CA GLY A 102 27.49 4.58 5.70
C GLY A 102 26.24 3.75 6.02
N SER A 103 25.73 2.97 5.05
CA SER A 103 24.44 2.28 5.14
C SER A 103 24.58 0.78 4.89
N GLY A 104 24.00 -0.01 5.80
CA GLY A 104 23.91 -1.46 5.65
C GLY A 104 22.98 -1.92 4.51
N LEU A 105 22.16 -1.01 3.94
CA LEU A 105 21.21 -1.35 2.87
C LEU A 105 21.89 -1.94 1.63
N MET A 106 23.15 -1.60 1.35
CA MET A 106 23.88 -2.18 0.22
C MET A 106 24.17 -3.68 0.37
N ASN A 107 24.06 -4.24 1.59
CA ASN A 107 24.16 -5.69 1.78
C ASN A 107 23.01 -6.46 1.11
N ILE A 108 21.94 -5.77 0.68
CA ILE A 108 20.86 -6.41 -0.09
C ILE A 108 21.34 -7.00 -1.41
N ILE A 109 22.43 -6.48 -2.00
CA ILE A 109 23.01 -7.02 -3.24
C ILE A 109 23.52 -8.45 -3.01
N TRP A 110 24.10 -8.72 -1.83
CA TRP A 110 24.51 -10.07 -1.44
C TRP A 110 23.32 -11.01 -1.29
N ILE A 111 22.23 -10.53 -0.68
CA ILE A 111 20.99 -11.32 -0.55
C ILE A 111 20.43 -11.65 -1.94
N GLY A 112 20.37 -10.67 -2.83
CA GLY A 112 19.94 -10.88 -4.22
C GLY A 112 20.78 -11.91 -4.95
N PHE A 113 22.12 -11.87 -4.79
CA PHE A 113 23.02 -12.89 -5.32
C PHE A 113 22.70 -14.29 -4.80
N VAL A 114 22.61 -14.46 -3.47
CA VAL A 114 22.38 -15.77 -2.85
C VAL A 114 21.06 -16.37 -3.33
N VAL A 115 19.99 -15.57 -3.36
CA VAL A 115 18.67 -16.05 -3.80
C VAL A 115 18.68 -16.36 -5.31
N ALA A 116 19.34 -15.54 -6.13
CA ALA A 116 19.44 -15.82 -7.56
C ALA A 116 20.25 -17.09 -7.86
N ALA A 117 21.36 -17.31 -7.15
CA ALA A 117 22.16 -18.52 -7.25
C ALA A 117 21.38 -19.75 -6.77
N ALA A 118 20.64 -19.62 -5.66
CA ALA A 118 19.77 -20.67 -5.16
C ALA A 118 18.68 -21.04 -6.18
N ALA A 119 18.01 -20.05 -6.80
CA ALA A 119 17.02 -20.28 -7.85
C ALA A 119 17.65 -20.97 -9.08
N ALA A 120 18.83 -20.53 -9.51
CA ALA A 120 19.55 -21.12 -10.63
C ALA A 120 19.91 -22.60 -10.43
N PHE A 121 20.18 -23.01 -9.18
CA PHE A 121 20.53 -24.39 -8.84
C PHE A 121 19.30 -25.25 -8.49
N LEU A 122 18.42 -24.75 -7.63
CA LEU A 122 17.32 -25.54 -7.05
C LEU A 122 16.18 -25.78 -8.03
N ILE A 123 15.86 -24.83 -8.92
CA ILE A 123 14.77 -25.00 -9.89
C ILE A 123 15.03 -26.16 -10.86
N PRO A 124 16.17 -26.22 -11.59
CA PRO A 124 16.40 -27.33 -12.51
C PRO A 124 16.58 -28.67 -11.81
N THR A 125 17.22 -28.70 -10.63
CA THR A 125 17.42 -29.94 -9.87
C THR A 125 16.11 -30.48 -9.28
N SER A 126 15.26 -29.59 -8.74
CA SER A 126 13.97 -29.98 -8.19
C SER A 126 12.97 -30.38 -9.27
N PHE A 127 13.03 -29.75 -10.46
CA PHE A 127 12.20 -30.13 -11.60
C PHE A 127 12.42 -31.59 -12.01
N LEU A 128 13.69 -32.04 -12.05
CA LEU A 128 14.05 -33.43 -12.32
C LEU A 128 13.61 -34.40 -11.22
N GLY A 129 13.41 -33.90 -10.00
CA GLY A 129 12.94 -34.69 -8.85
C GLY A 129 11.43 -34.94 -8.83
N VAL A 130 10.64 -34.27 -9.68
CA VAL A 130 9.19 -34.47 -9.77
C VAL A 130 8.90 -35.72 -10.60
N VAL A 131 8.71 -36.84 -9.92
CA VAL A 131 8.44 -38.16 -10.53
C VAL A 131 6.96 -38.57 -10.55
N ALA A 132 6.08 -37.76 -9.96
CA ALA A 132 4.64 -37.98 -9.91
C ALA A 132 3.88 -36.64 -9.81
N GLU A 133 2.62 -36.62 -10.23
CA GLU A 133 1.77 -35.42 -10.27
C GLU A 133 1.62 -34.76 -8.90
N SER A 134 1.51 -35.56 -7.83
CA SER A 134 1.39 -35.09 -6.45
C SER A 134 2.60 -34.26 -5.97
N LEU A 135 3.74 -34.33 -6.65
CA LEU A 135 4.96 -33.59 -6.30
C LEU A 135 5.07 -32.23 -7.01
N ILE A 136 4.25 -31.97 -8.03
CA ILE A 136 4.28 -30.72 -8.82
C ILE A 136 4.02 -29.52 -7.91
N GLN A 137 3.03 -29.61 -7.03
CA GLN A 137 2.66 -28.51 -6.11
C GLN A 137 3.84 -28.10 -5.22
N GLY A 138 4.52 -29.07 -4.60
CA GLY A 138 5.69 -28.80 -3.75
C GLY A 138 6.83 -28.11 -4.51
N PHE A 139 7.04 -28.48 -5.78
CA PHE A 139 7.98 -27.79 -6.67
C PHE A 139 7.57 -26.33 -6.94
N LEU A 140 6.29 -26.08 -7.25
CA LEU A 140 5.78 -24.73 -7.53
C LEU A 140 5.88 -23.82 -6.31
N THR A 141 5.49 -24.30 -5.13
CA THR A 141 5.61 -23.59 -3.84
C THR A 141 7.04 -23.12 -3.59
N GLN A 142 8.02 -24.02 -3.73
CA GLN A 142 9.45 -23.69 -3.54
C GLN A 142 9.95 -22.68 -4.60
N THR A 143 9.55 -22.88 -5.85
CA THR A 143 9.94 -22.02 -6.98
C THR A 143 9.44 -20.59 -6.79
N TYR A 144 8.15 -20.41 -6.46
CA TYR A 144 7.56 -19.09 -6.22
C TYR A 144 8.03 -18.43 -4.94
N PHE A 145 8.40 -19.22 -3.92
CA PHE A 145 9.03 -18.67 -2.71
C PHE A 145 10.39 -18.05 -3.04
N LEU A 146 11.26 -18.77 -3.75
CA LEU A 146 12.56 -18.24 -4.20
C LEU A 146 12.40 -17.01 -5.10
N GLY A 147 11.42 -17.03 -6.01
CA GLY A 147 11.10 -15.88 -6.85
C GLY A 147 10.64 -14.66 -6.07
N GLY A 148 9.76 -14.85 -5.09
CA GLY A 148 9.31 -13.77 -4.19
C GLY A 148 10.46 -13.11 -3.45
N PHE A 149 11.38 -13.88 -2.86
CA PHE A 149 12.58 -13.35 -2.21
C PHE A 149 13.49 -12.60 -3.17
N PHE A 150 13.69 -13.13 -4.39
CA PHE A 150 14.50 -12.47 -5.40
C PHE A 150 13.90 -11.11 -5.76
N VAL A 151 12.58 -11.05 -5.98
CA VAL A 151 11.87 -9.81 -6.32
C VAL A 151 11.96 -8.79 -5.18
N ILE A 152 11.82 -9.21 -3.93
CA ILE A 152 12.00 -8.30 -2.78
C ILE A 152 13.41 -7.69 -2.77
N ALA A 153 14.45 -8.53 -2.92
CA ALA A 153 15.83 -8.07 -2.99
C ALA A 153 16.08 -7.17 -4.21
N TRP A 154 15.46 -7.49 -5.34
CA TRP A 154 15.55 -6.72 -6.58
C TRP A 154 14.96 -5.32 -6.46
N GLN A 155 13.75 -5.19 -5.90
CA GLN A 155 13.11 -3.89 -5.73
C GLN A 155 13.87 -3.00 -4.73
N LEU A 156 14.42 -3.60 -3.67
CA LEU A 156 15.31 -2.91 -2.73
C LEU A 156 16.61 -2.46 -3.40
N LEU A 157 17.24 -3.30 -4.23
CA LEU A 157 18.41 -2.91 -5.02
C LEU A 157 18.10 -1.75 -5.97
N ALA A 158 16.99 -1.85 -6.71
CA ALA A 158 16.56 -0.80 -7.63
C ALA A 158 16.43 0.56 -6.92
N SER A 159 15.91 0.57 -5.68
CA SER A 159 15.78 1.79 -4.90
C SER A 159 17.13 2.44 -4.56
N ILE A 160 18.21 1.65 -4.39
CA ILE A 160 19.54 2.18 -4.06
C ILE A 160 20.06 3.07 -5.20
N TYR A 161 19.84 2.69 -6.46
CA TYR A 161 20.27 3.49 -7.60
C TYR A 161 19.62 4.87 -7.63
N THR A 162 18.31 4.92 -7.40
CA THR A 162 17.53 6.15 -7.38
C THR A 162 17.86 7.01 -6.16
N ASP A 163 17.94 6.38 -4.99
CA ASP A 163 18.08 7.09 -3.72
C ASP A 163 19.51 7.60 -3.50
N ALA A 164 20.53 6.87 -3.96
CA ALA A 164 21.93 7.27 -3.82
C ALA A 164 22.37 8.33 -4.84
N SER A 165 21.72 8.45 -6.01
CA SER A 165 22.18 9.32 -7.09
C SER A 165 21.58 10.72 -7.07
N LYS A 166 22.41 11.72 -7.41
CA LYS A 166 21.99 13.08 -7.76
C LYS A 166 21.60 13.22 -9.25
N THR A 167 21.96 12.24 -10.08
CA THR A 167 21.87 12.35 -11.55
C THR A 167 20.68 11.59 -12.12
N TRP A 168 20.31 11.92 -13.37
CA TRP A 168 19.30 11.18 -14.13
C TRP A 168 19.71 9.73 -14.42
N ILE A 169 21.01 9.42 -14.43
CA ILE A 169 21.50 8.07 -14.68
C ILE A 169 21.03 7.12 -13.57
N GLY A 170 21.22 7.49 -12.30
CA GLY A 170 20.75 6.66 -11.18
C GLY A 170 19.22 6.62 -11.08
N PHE A 171 18.55 7.72 -11.40
CA PHE A 171 17.08 7.77 -11.50
C PHE A 171 16.54 6.75 -12.52
N LEU A 172 17.09 6.75 -13.75
CA LEU A 172 16.67 5.84 -14.81
C LEU A 172 17.09 4.40 -14.50
N ALA A 173 18.29 4.19 -13.95
CA ALA A 173 18.74 2.88 -13.51
C ALA A 173 17.76 2.25 -12.50
N GLY A 174 17.40 2.98 -11.44
CA GLY A 174 16.47 2.42 -10.45
C GLY A 174 15.05 2.25 -10.98
N THR A 175 14.49 3.27 -11.64
CA THR A 175 13.08 3.26 -12.09
C THR A 175 12.82 2.20 -13.18
N LEU A 176 13.75 2.02 -14.13
CA LEU A 176 13.58 1.03 -15.19
C LEU A 176 13.79 -0.40 -14.65
N ASN A 177 14.77 -0.62 -13.77
CA ASN A 177 14.93 -1.92 -13.11
C ASN A 177 13.73 -2.27 -12.21
N SER A 178 13.12 -1.31 -11.53
CA SER A 178 11.93 -1.58 -10.71
C SER A 178 10.69 -1.91 -11.54
N LEU A 179 10.57 -1.32 -12.74
CA LEU A 179 9.45 -1.56 -13.66
C LEU A 179 9.51 -2.91 -14.39
N PHE A 180 10.67 -3.55 -14.45
CA PHE A 180 10.84 -4.88 -15.06
C PHE A 180 9.86 -5.91 -14.49
N ILE A 181 9.82 -6.09 -13.17
CA ILE A 181 9.00 -7.14 -12.53
C ILE A 181 7.49 -6.90 -12.68
N PRO A 182 6.94 -5.69 -12.41
CA PRO A 182 5.53 -5.40 -12.63
C PRO A 182 5.09 -5.69 -14.07
N LEU A 183 5.88 -5.26 -15.07
CA LEU A 183 5.54 -5.47 -16.47
C LEU A 183 5.65 -6.94 -16.88
N LEU A 184 6.63 -7.66 -16.34
CA LEU A 184 6.76 -9.11 -16.54
C LEU A 184 5.52 -9.85 -16.01
N ALA A 185 5.05 -9.47 -14.82
CA ALA A 185 3.88 -10.09 -14.20
C ALA A 185 2.57 -9.79 -14.95
N ILE A 186 2.39 -8.55 -15.41
CA ILE A 186 1.27 -8.18 -16.27
C ILE A 186 1.35 -8.92 -17.61
N GLY A 187 2.55 -9.05 -18.19
CA GLY A 187 2.74 -9.76 -19.45
C GLY A 187 2.41 -11.24 -19.38
N GLN A 188 2.72 -11.88 -18.25
CA GLN A 188 2.31 -13.27 -18.01
C GLN A 188 0.79 -13.42 -17.97
N ALA A 189 0.08 -12.48 -17.33
CA ALA A 189 -1.37 -12.60 -17.12
C ALA A 189 -2.21 -12.13 -18.32
N ILE A 190 -1.72 -11.17 -19.11
CA ILE A 190 -2.53 -10.49 -20.15
C ILE A 190 -1.99 -10.70 -21.55
N SER A 191 -0.70 -10.43 -21.79
CA SER A 191 -0.15 -10.43 -23.15
C SER A 191 1.36 -10.68 -23.18
N PRO A 192 1.83 -11.66 -23.97
CA PRO A 192 3.26 -11.92 -24.16
C PRO A 192 4.06 -10.72 -24.70
N ILE A 193 3.43 -9.78 -25.42
CA ILE A 193 4.11 -8.57 -25.91
C ILE A 193 4.71 -7.76 -24.77
N LEU A 194 4.04 -7.73 -23.61
CA LEU A 194 4.53 -7.02 -22.42
C LEU A 194 5.71 -7.73 -21.76
N ILE A 195 5.88 -9.05 -21.97
CA ILE A 195 7.08 -9.79 -21.53
C ILE A 195 8.30 -9.27 -22.30
N TYR A 196 8.20 -9.12 -23.62
CA TYR A 196 9.27 -8.52 -24.42
C TYR A 196 9.54 -7.07 -23.99
N ALA A 197 8.50 -6.27 -23.74
CA ALA A 197 8.66 -4.91 -23.24
C ALA A 197 9.36 -4.88 -21.87
N ALA A 198 9.04 -5.81 -20.97
CA ALA A 198 9.69 -5.93 -19.66
C ALA A 198 11.19 -6.19 -19.80
N TYR A 199 11.60 -7.12 -20.68
CA TYR A 199 13.03 -7.38 -20.91
C TYR A 199 13.74 -6.25 -21.66
N ALA A 200 13.05 -5.52 -22.55
CA ALA A 200 13.60 -4.30 -23.16
C ALA A 200 13.86 -3.22 -22.11
N ILE A 201 12.93 -3.04 -21.16
CA ILE A 201 13.07 -2.12 -20.04
C ILE A 201 14.19 -2.57 -19.09
N LEU A 202 14.29 -3.87 -18.79
CA LEU A 202 15.41 -4.42 -18.03
C LEU A 202 16.75 -4.14 -18.72
N LEU A 203 16.84 -4.36 -20.03
CA LEU A 203 18.05 -4.10 -20.82
C LEU A 203 18.51 -2.64 -20.67
N ILE A 204 17.59 -1.70 -20.88
CA ILE A 204 17.87 -0.26 -20.73
C ILE A 204 18.23 0.06 -19.27
N GLY A 205 17.52 -0.50 -18.30
CA GLY A 205 17.80 -0.33 -16.87
C GLY A 205 19.19 -0.84 -16.48
N GLN A 206 19.62 -1.99 -17.00
CA GLN A 206 20.95 -2.55 -16.78
C GLN A 206 22.05 -1.71 -17.44
N LEU A 207 21.80 -1.14 -18.63
CA LEU A 207 22.72 -0.18 -19.26
C LEU A 207 22.89 1.10 -18.42
N PHE A 208 21.80 1.66 -17.89
CA PHE A 208 21.92 2.80 -16.97
C PHE A 208 22.57 2.42 -15.63
N SER A 209 22.36 1.20 -15.15
CA SER A 209 23.04 0.69 -13.95
C SER A 209 24.54 0.58 -14.19
N PHE A 210 24.95 0.07 -15.35
CA PHE A 210 26.35 0.08 -15.79
C PHE A 210 26.94 1.49 -15.76
N LEU A 211 26.25 2.47 -16.37
CA LEU A 211 26.69 3.87 -16.36
C LEU A 211 26.74 4.47 -14.95
N PHE A 212 25.80 4.11 -14.08
CA PHE A 212 25.79 4.53 -12.67
C PHE A 212 27.07 4.07 -11.97
N TRP A 213 27.48 2.79 -12.10
CA TRP A 213 28.70 2.30 -11.46
C TRP A 213 29.99 2.89 -12.04
N GLN A 214 29.93 3.46 -13.24
CA GLN A 214 31.03 4.19 -13.86
C GLN A 214 31.06 5.68 -13.51
N ALA A 215 30.02 6.21 -12.87
CA ALA A 215 29.94 7.62 -12.50
C ALA A 215 30.90 7.98 -11.35
N SER A 216 31.21 9.28 -11.22
CA SER A 216 32.04 9.83 -10.14
C SER A 216 31.31 9.79 -8.79
N PHE A 217 32.04 9.70 -7.67
CA PHE A 217 31.48 9.92 -6.32
C PHE A 217 30.79 11.28 -6.16
N ASP A 218 31.14 12.30 -6.94
CA ASP A 218 30.45 13.60 -6.95
C ASP A 218 28.96 13.48 -7.29
N SER A 219 28.62 12.46 -8.09
CA SER A 219 27.26 12.16 -8.53
C SER A 219 26.40 11.50 -7.45
N ILE A 220 26.99 11.14 -6.30
CA ILE A 220 26.31 10.52 -5.15
C ILE A 220 25.91 11.58 -4.14
N ARG A 221 24.74 11.39 -3.52
CA ARG A 221 24.22 12.25 -2.46
C ARG A 221 25.04 12.17 -1.18
N GLU A 222 25.02 13.26 -0.43
CA GLU A 222 25.53 13.30 0.94
C GLU A 222 24.48 12.76 1.93
N TYR A 223 24.96 12.13 3.00
CA TYR A 223 24.29 11.20 3.94
C TYR A 223 22.88 11.59 4.46
N ALA A 224 22.46 12.84 4.35
CA ALA A 224 21.30 13.37 5.08
C ALA A 224 20.16 13.95 4.22
N ARG A 225 20.22 13.90 2.88
CA ARG A 225 19.21 14.59 2.03
C ARG A 225 18.68 13.71 0.90
N SER A 226 17.36 13.53 0.83
CA SER A 226 16.73 13.04 -0.40
C SER A 226 16.99 14.02 -1.55
N THR A 227 17.45 13.49 -2.68
CA THR A 227 17.67 14.30 -3.88
C THR A 227 16.34 14.69 -4.51
N GLU A 228 16.29 15.76 -5.27
CA GLU A 228 15.09 16.13 -6.06
C GLU A 228 14.64 14.99 -6.97
N LYS A 229 15.60 14.22 -7.49
CA LYS A 229 15.33 13.03 -8.32
C LYS A 229 14.71 11.89 -7.53
N ALA A 230 15.13 11.66 -6.28
CA ALA A 230 14.50 10.67 -5.42
C ALA A 230 13.05 11.05 -5.07
N LYS A 231 12.76 12.34 -4.83
CA LYS A 231 11.40 12.86 -4.62
C LYS A 231 10.51 12.67 -5.85
N LEU A 232 11.05 13.00 -7.02
CA LEU A 232 10.36 12.76 -8.29
C LEU A 232 10.12 11.26 -8.54
N ALA A 233 11.09 10.41 -8.20
CA ALA A 233 10.93 8.96 -8.36
C ALA A 233 9.87 8.40 -7.42
N PHE A 234 9.77 8.92 -6.20
CA PHE A 234 8.71 8.55 -5.27
C PHE A 234 7.32 8.89 -5.82
N THR A 235 7.12 10.12 -6.31
CA THR A 235 5.81 10.52 -6.87
C THR A 235 5.51 9.79 -8.18
N LEU A 236 6.52 9.61 -9.06
CA LEU A 236 6.36 8.88 -10.31
C LEU A 236 6.06 7.39 -10.08
N SER A 237 6.77 6.73 -9.17
CA SER A 237 6.50 5.34 -8.82
C SER A 237 5.13 5.16 -8.17
N GLY A 238 4.67 6.11 -7.36
CA GLY A 238 3.29 6.16 -6.87
C GLY A 238 2.28 6.19 -8.01
N ALA A 239 2.42 7.14 -8.95
CA ALA A 239 1.53 7.24 -10.11
C ALA A 239 1.54 5.96 -10.98
N LEU A 240 2.74 5.41 -11.26
CA LEU A 240 2.89 4.19 -12.04
C LEU A 240 2.32 2.95 -11.32
N THR A 241 2.40 2.89 -10.00
CA THR A 241 1.81 1.80 -9.18
C THR A 241 0.31 1.68 -9.45
N PHE A 242 -0.42 2.79 -9.36
CA PHE A 242 -1.88 2.77 -9.55
C PHE A 242 -2.29 2.71 -11.02
N ALA A 243 -1.49 3.29 -11.93
CA ALA A 243 -1.73 3.18 -13.37
C ALA A 243 -1.55 1.74 -13.87
N LEU A 244 -0.46 1.06 -13.50
CA LEU A 244 -0.26 -0.36 -13.83
C LEU A 244 -1.24 -1.25 -13.06
N GLY A 245 -1.58 -0.89 -11.82
CA GLY A 245 -2.59 -1.56 -11.02
C GLY A 245 -4.00 -1.52 -11.58
N LEU A 246 -4.30 -0.69 -12.59
CA LEU A 246 -5.54 -0.79 -13.37
C LEU A 246 -5.75 -2.20 -13.90
N THR A 247 -4.67 -2.89 -14.27
CA THR A 247 -4.76 -4.27 -14.74
C THR A 247 -5.37 -5.18 -13.69
N ALA A 248 -4.92 -5.09 -12.43
CA ALA A 248 -5.48 -5.85 -11.32
C ALA A 248 -6.93 -5.44 -10.97
N ILE A 249 -7.33 -4.19 -11.22
CA ILE A 249 -8.71 -3.73 -10.94
C ILE A 249 -9.71 -4.20 -11.99
N PHE A 250 -9.32 -4.21 -13.27
CA PHE A 250 -10.24 -4.43 -14.39
C PHE A 250 -10.18 -5.85 -14.99
N PHE A 251 -9.05 -6.57 -14.87
CA PHE A 251 -8.91 -7.92 -15.44
C PHE A 251 -9.11 -8.99 -14.37
N GLY A 252 -10.29 -9.63 -14.38
CA GLY A 252 -10.66 -10.68 -13.42
C GLY A 252 -11.81 -10.25 -12.50
N PRO A 253 -11.65 -9.22 -11.64
CA PRO A 253 -12.62 -8.85 -10.59
C PRO A 253 -14.02 -8.48 -11.03
N LEU A 254 -14.24 -8.17 -12.31
CA LEU A 254 -15.54 -7.71 -12.81
C LEU A 254 -16.51 -8.88 -12.85
N GLY A 255 -17.66 -8.73 -12.20
CA GLY A 255 -18.72 -9.72 -12.16
C GLY A 255 -20.10 -9.10 -12.32
N ASN A 256 -21.11 -9.94 -12.43
CA ASN A 256 -22.50 -9.53 -12.46
C ASN A 256 -23.28 -10.32 -11.41
N GLU A 257 -24.00 -9.61 -10.54
CA GLU A 257 -24.85 -10.19 -9.52
C GLU A 257 -26.27 -9.69 -9.72
N ARG A 258 -27.19 -10.59 -10.06
CA ARG A 258 -28.61 -10.30 -10.31
C ARG A 258 -28.83 -9.17 -11.33
N GLY A 259 -28.03 -9.12 -12.39
CA GLY A 259 -28.15 -8.13 -13.47
C GLY A 259 -27.41 -6.82 -13.20
N ILE A 260 -26.61 -6.73 -12.13
CA ILE A 260 -25.89 -5.51 -11.73
C ILE A 260 -24.39 -5.78 -11.70
N ASP A 261 -23.64 -4.85 -12.26
CA ASP A 261 -22.19 -4.93 -12.31
C ASP A 261 -21.56 -4.68 -10.94
N VAL A 262 -20.79 -5.66 -10.49
CA VAL A 262 -20.09 -5.65 -9.21
C VAL A 262 -18.59 -5.89 -9.40
N TRP A 263 -17.82 -5.45 -8.43
CA TRP A 263 -16.41 -5.73 -8.30
C TRP A 263 -16.21 -6.77 -7.20
N LYS A 264 -15.52 -7.87 -7.51
CA LYS A 264 -15.21 -8.98 -6.62
C LYS A 264 -13.78 -8.83 -6.09
N PRO A 265 -13.52 -8.98 -4.77
CA PRO A 265 -12.19 -8.92 -4.20
C PRO A 265 -11.20 -9.85 -4.87
N TRP A 266 -9.94 -9.48 -4.82
CA TRP A 266 -8.84 -10.27 -5.35
C TRP A 266 -8.68 -11.65 -4.70
N SER A 267 -9.18 -11.82 -3.49
CA SER A 267 -9.27 -13.09 -2.77
C SER A 267 -10.34 -14.04 -3.33
N THR A 268 -11.18 -13.61 -4.28
CA THR A 268 -12.30 -14.41 -4.80
C THR A 268 -11.78 -15.56 -5.67
N MET A 269 -12.18 -16.77 -5.32
CA MET A 269 -11.89 -17.98 -6.08
C MET A 269 -12.87 -18.11 -7.26
N ALA A 270 -12.34 -18.42 -8.44
CA ALA A 270 -13.15 -18.80 -9.59
C ALA A 270 -13.61 -20.27 -9.48
N ASN A 271 -12.68 -21.15 -9.12
CA ASN A 271 -12.89 -22.57 -8.83
C ASN A 271 -12.14 -22.94 -7.54
N GLU A 272 -12.22 -24.17 -7.06
CA GLU A 272 -11.55 -24.63 -5.82
C GLU A 272 -10.03 -24.38 -5.80
N THR A 273 -9.38 -24.30 -6.97
CA THR A 273 -7.92 -24.18 -7.09
C THR A 273 -7.44 -22.89 -7.75
N THR A 274 -8.32 -22.10 -8.36
CA THR A 274 -7.94 -20.92 -9.16
C THR A 274 -8.65 -19.64 -8.70
N PHE A 275 -7.91 -18.53 -8.69
CA PHE A 275 -8.46 -17.21 -8.38
C PHE A 275 -9.11 -16.59 -9.61
N GLN A 276 -10.19 -15.82 -9.39
CA GLN A 276 -10.84 -15.03 -10.44
C GLN A 276 -9.91 -13.95 -10.99
N THR A 277 -9.09 -13.35 -10.12
CA THR A 277 -8.02 -12.43 -10.51
C THR A 277 -6.70 -13.16 -10.48
N SER A 278 -5.94 -13.11 -11.57
CA SER A 278 -4.61 -13.76 -11.59
C SER A 278 -3.71 -13.17 -10.48
N PRO A 279 -3.14 -14.01 -9.59
CA PRO A 279 -2.21 -13.54 -8.55
C PRO A 279 -1.00 -12.79 -9.11
N ALA A 280 -0.62 -13.03 -10.37
CA ALA A 280 0.47 -12.33 -11.04
C ALA A 280 0.20 -10.82 -11.17
N LEU A 281 -1.06 -10.40 -11.41
CA LEU A 281 -1.40 -8.97 -11.49
C LEU A 281 -1.17 -8.25 -10.16
N ILE A 282 -1.52 -8.92 -9.06
CA ILE A 282 -1.38 -8.42 -7.69
C ILE A 282 0.09 -8.45 -7.28
N PHE A 283 0.82 -9.50 -7.67
CA PHE A 283 2.26 -9.59 -7.52
C PHE A 283 2.95 -8.40 -8.20
N GLY A 284 2.54 -8.06 -9.42
CA GLY A 284 3.03 -6.89 -10.14
C GLY A 284 2.77 -5.58 -9.39
N LEU A 285 1.53 -5.37 -8.93
CA LEU A 285 1.13 -4.21 -8.12
C LEU A 285 1.97 -4.09 -6.85
N LEU A 286 2.08 -5.16 -6.06
CA LEU A 286 2.81 -5.18 -4.80
C LEU A 286 4.32 -4.99 -4.98
N SER A 287 4.88 -5.46 -6.10
CA SER A 287 6.31 -5.25 -6.38
C SER A 287 6.62 -3.77 -6.61
N LEU A 288 5.73 -3.03 -7.26
CA LEU A 288 5.90 -1.59 -7.46
C LEU A 288 5.53 -0.79 -6.20
N MET A 289 4.53 -1.23 -5.41
CA MET A 289 4.25 -0.68 -4.08
C MET A 289 5.45 -0.81 -3.15
N LEU A 290 6.17 -1.94 -3.19
CA LEU A 290 7.40 -2.14 -2.41
C LEU A 290 8.44 -1.08 -2.78
N TYR A 291 8.72 -0.91 -4.07
CA TYR A 291 9.65 0.13 -4.56
C TYR A 291 9.21 1.54 -4.14
N TRP A 292 7.92 1.86 -4.31
CA TRP A 292 7.32 3.13 -3.93
C TRP A 292 7.50 3.44 -2.44
N VAL A 293 7.17 2.50 -1.56
CA VAL A 293 7.29 2.66 -0.10
C VAL A 293 8.76 2.84 0.33
N ILE A 294 9.71 2.14 -0.31
CA ILE A 294 11.13 2.28 0.01
C ILE A 294 11.61 3.71 -0.32
N LEU A 295 11.20 4.23 -1.48
CA LEU A 295 11.52 5.58 -1.96
C LEU A 295 10.85 6.71 -1.18
N ALA A 296 9.97 6.41 -0.23
CA ALA A 296 9.34 7.42 0.60
C ALA A 296 10.39 8.41 1.15
N PRO A 297 10.30 9.70 0.78
CA PRO A 297 11.40 10.65 0.89
C PRO A 297 11.71 11.01 2.33
N ARG A 298 13.00 11.23 2.59
CA ARG A 298 13.47 11.89 3.81
C ARG A 298 13.32 13.40 3.63
N LEU A 299 12.31 14.03 4.25
CA LEU A 299 12.08 15.46 4.14
C LEU A 299 13.26 16.20 4.77
N GLY A 300 14.06 16.84 3.91
CA GLY A 300 15.20 17.64 4.31
C GLY A 300 14.77 18.99 4.91
N ALA A 301 15.49 19.43 5.93
CA ALA A 301 15.27 20.67 6.70
C ALA A 301 15.15 21.97 5.88
N ARG A 302 15.44 21.98 4.57
CA ARG A 302 15.31 23.16 3.70
C ARG A 302 13.86 23.45 3.26
N GLU A 303 12.95 22.50 3.41
CA GLU A 303 11.53 22.65 3.05
C GLU A 303 10.61 22.87 4.26
N LEU A 304 11.20 22.91 5.47
CA LEU A 304 10.50 23.04 6.75
C LEU A 304 10.80 24.37 7.46
N LYS A 305 10.70 25.48 6.74
CA LYS A 305 10.49 26.80 7.36
C LYS A 305 9.07 27.25 7.01
N ALA A 306 8.13 27.38 7.93
CA ALA A 306 8.26 27.91 9.28
C ALA A 306 7.61 27.03 10.36
N ALA A 307 8.38 26.84 11.44
CA ALA A 307 7.99 26.49 12.80
C ALA A 307 7.41 25.07 13.04
N ALA A 308 8.35 24.17 13.34
CA ALA A 308 8.21 23.00 14.21
C ALA A 308 7.28 21.87 13.74
N ILE A 309 7.63 21.17 12.66
CA ILE A 309 6.98 19.88 12.35
C ILE A 309 7.97 18.82 11.88
N GLY A 310 7.87 17.64 12.47
CA GLY A 310 8.74 16.49 12.24
C GLY A 310 8.84 16.07 10.77
N GLU A 311 10.09 15.90 10.34
CA GLU A 311 10.68 14.94 9.38
C GLU A 311 9.68 13.93 8.73
N ASP A 312 9.93 13.55 7.48
CA ASP A 312 9.42 12.48 6.56
C ASP A 312 7.92 12.09 6.58
N ILE A 313 7.28 11.96 5.40
CA ILE A 313 5.85 11.57 5.28
C ILE A 313 5.59 10.19 5.89
N ILE A 314 6.50 9.23 5.68
CA ILE A 314 6.40 7.85 6.15
C ILE A 314 7.64 7.51 6.98
N LYS A 315 7.44 7.06 8.23
CA LYS A 315 8.52 6.98 9.23
C LYS A 315 8.42 5.81 10.17
N GLY A 316 9.56 5.51 10.81
CA GLY A 316 9.65 4.67 12.00
C GLY A 316 8.95 3.33 11.80
N GLY A 317 8.14 2.93 12.79
CA GLY A 317 7.37 1.70 12.74
C GLY A 317 6.44 1.61 11.53
N THR A 318 5.82 2.72 11.09
CA THR A 318 4.90 2.74 9.93
C THR A 318 5.62 2.36 8.64
N LYS A 319 6.85 2.86 8.41
CA LYS A 319 7.63 2.50 7.22
C LYS A 319 7.94 1.00 7.21
N TRP A 320 8.41 0.46 8.33
CA TRP A 320 8.74 -0.96 8.43
C TRP A 320 7.51 -1.86 8.31
N PHE A 321 6.37 -1.42 8.85
CA PHE A 321 5.12 -2.15 8.72
C PHE A 321 4.61 -2.16 7.28
N LEU A 322 4.71 -1.04 6.56
CA LEU A 322 4.40 -0.98 5.12
C LEU A 322 5.31 -1.91 4.30
N LEU A 323 6.61 -1.91 4.59
CA LEU A 323 7.56 -2.82 3.93
C LEU A 323 7.24 -4.29 4.24
N PHE A 324 6.90 -4.60 5.49
CA PHE A 324 6.45 -5.93 5.90
C PHE A 324 5.20 -6.36 5.12
N LEU A 325 4.17 -5.51 5.04
CA LEU A 325 2.95 -5.81 4.28
C LEU A 325 3.25 -6.04 2.79
N ALA A 326 4.09 -5.21 2.19
CA ALA A 326 4.45 -5.35 0.77
C ALA A 326 5.25 -6.64 0.50
N SER A 327 6.24 -6.96 1.34
CA SER A 327 7.02 -8.18 1.23
C SER A 327 6.18 -9.44 1.51
N PHE A 328 5.34 -9.41 2.54
CA PHE A 328 4.47 -10.53 2.87
C PHE A 328 3.39 -10.73 1.81
N GLY A 329 2.81 -9.65 1.28
CA GLY A 329 1.88 -9.70 0.16
C GLY A 329 2.49 -10.29 -1.11
N LEU A 330 3.75 -9.95 -1.43
CA LEU A 330 4.46 -10.56 -2.57
C LEU A 330 4.63 -12.07 -2.40
N LEU A 331 4.99 -12.52 -1.19
CA LEU A 331 5.06 -13.94 -0.89
C LEU A 331 3.68 -14.60 -0.98
N ALA A 332 2.64 -13.97 -0.43
CA ALA A 332 1.26 -14.46 -0.51
C ALA A 332 0.77 -14.57 -1.97
N ALA A 333 1.02 -13.57 -2.81
CA ALA A 333 0.73 -13.62 -4.25
C ALA A 333 1.51 -14.72 -4.97
N GLY A 334 2.78 -14.91 -4.60
CA GLY A 334 3.59 -16.06 -5.01
C GLY A 334 2.93 -17.40 -4.70
N GLN A 335 2.55 -17.61 -3.43
CA GLN A 335 1.98 -18.87 -2.95
C GLN A 335 0.55 -19.11 -3.44
N ALA A 336 -0.27 -18.08 -3.55
CA ALA A 336 -1.61 -18.16 -4.11
C ALA A 336 -1.60 -18.69 -5.56
N GLY A 337 -0.55 -18.39 -6.33
CA GLY A 337 -0.37 -18.94 -7.67
C GLY A 337 0.17 -20.36 -7.75
N ALA A 338 0.37 -21.07 -6.62
CA ALA A 338 0.79 -22.48 -6.60
C ALA A 338 -0.38 -23.47 -6.70
N PHE A 339 -1.63 -22.98 -6.73
CA PHE A 339 -2.86 -23.77 -6.94
C PHE A 339 -3.08 -24.88 -5.88
N THR A 340 -2.89 -24.56 -4.59
CA THR A 340 -3.07 -25.50 -3.45
C THR A 340 -4.46 -25.33 -2.78
N GLU A 341 -5.02 -26.36 -2.14
CA GLU A 341 -6.28 -26.25 -1.36
C GLU A 341 -6.17 -25.24 -0.19
N ASP A 342 -4.98 -25.08 0.38
CA ASP A 342 -4.67 -24.05 1.40
C ASP A 342 -4.48 -22.64 0.81
N ALA A 343 -4.61 -22.46 -0.52
CA ALA A 343 -4.48 -21.15 -1.16
C ALA A 343 -5.55 -20.16 -0.69
N ALA A 344 -6.67 -20.62 -0.12
CA ALA A 344 -7.67 -19.76 0.51
C ALA A 344 -7.06 -18.89 1.64
N VAL A 345 -6.11 -19.43 2.42
CA VAL A 345 -5.43 -18.69 3.50
C VAL A 345 -4.55 -17.58 2.94
N TRP A 346 -3.84 -17.84 1.83
CA TRP A 346 -2.99 -16.85 1.16
C TRP A 346 -3.82 -15.83 0.36
N GLY A 347 -4.99 -16.26 -0.15
CA GLY A 347 -5.96 -15.46 -0.89
C GLY A 347 -6.42 -14.22 -0.14
N PHE A 348 -6.64 -14.34 1.17
CA PHE A 348 -6.98 -13.22 2.04
C PHE A 348 -5.96 -12.06 1.95
N PHE A 349 -4.66 -12.39 1.93
CA PHE A 349 -3.60 -11.38 1.89
C PHE A 349 -3.46 -10.70 0.52
N LEU A 350 -4.02 -11.28 -0.55
CA LEU A 350 -4.08 -10.66 -1.87
C LEU A 350 -4.87 -9.34 -1.84
N SER A 351 -5.98 -9.31 -1.09
CA SER A 351 -6.80 -8.11 -0.90
C SER A 351 -6.29 -7.25 0.26
N LEU A 352 -5.91 -7.87 1.39
CA LEU A 352 -5.57 -7.13 2.60
C LEU A 352 -4.27 -6.34 2.47
N THR A 353 -3.19 -6.93 1.92
CA THR A 353 -1.88 -6.29 1.93
C THR A 353 -1.80 -5.03 1.05
N PRO A 354 -2.30 -4.99 -0.21
CA PRO A 354 -2.22 -3.77 -1.01
C PRO A 354 -3.14 -2.69 -0.44
N ALA A 355 -4.34 -3.06 0.01
CA ALA A 355 -5.25 -2.13 0.66
C ALA A 355 -4.67 -1.57 1.96
N GLY A 356 -4.00 -2.39 2.76
CA GLY A 356 -3.36 -1.93 3.98
C GLY A 356 -2.22 -0.96 3.73
N ILE A 357 -1.44 -1.17 2.68
CA ILE A 357 -0.44 -0.19 2.21
C ILE A 357 -1.13 1.12 1.82
N MET A 358 -2.18 1.06 1.00
CA MET A 358 -2.93 2.23 0.57
C MET A 358 -3.53 3.00 1.76
N PHE A 359 -4.15 2.32 2.72
CA PHE A 359 -4.74 2.93 3.89
C PHE A 359 -3.68 3.62 4.75
N LEU A 360 -2.58 2.94 5.06
CA LEU A 360 -1.50 3.47 5.89
C LEU A 360 -0.81 4.68 5.25
N VAL A 361 -0.53 4.60 3.93
CA VAL A 361 0.05 5.73 3.19
C VAL A 361 -0.96 6.88 3.09
N GLY A 362 -2.23 6.59 2.81
CA GLY A 362 -3.29 7.58 2.78
C GLY A 362 -3.46 8.29 4.12
N ALA A 363 -3.44 7.55 5.22
CA ALA A 363 -3.48 8.10 6.57
C ALA A 363 -2.24 8.93 6.89
N ALA A 364 -1.05 8.52 6.42
CA ALA A 364 0.18 9.30 6.59
C ALA A 364 0.13 10.65 5.84
N TYR A 365 -0.37 10.68 4.61
CA TYR A 365 -0.63 11.93 3.87
C TYR A 365 -1.64 12.82 4.61
N THR A 366 -2.77 12.24 5.00
CA THR A 366 -3.84 12.95 5.73
C THR A 366 -3.31 13.54 7.05
N ALA A 367 -2.49 12.80 7.79
CA ALA A 367 -1.86 13.26 9.02
C ALA A 367 -0.89 14.43 8.80
N LYS A 368 -0.41 14.64 7.57
CA LYS A 368 0.39 15.80 7.17
C LYS A 368 -0.43 16.88 6.48
N THR A 369 -1.76 16.83 6.63
CA THR A 369 -2.73 17.74 6.00
C THR A 369 -2.82 17.63 4.47
N ASP A 370 -2.26 16.58 3.87
CA ASP A 370 -2.45 16.28 2.44
C ASP A 370 -3.69 15.42 2.25
N ILE A 371 -4.83 16.11 2.25
CA ILE A 371 -6.15 15.50 2.13
C ILE A 371 -6.44 15.05 0.70
N ILE A 372 -5.99 15.81 -0.31
CA ILE A 372 -6.22 15.48 -1.72
C ILE A 372 -5.58 14.14 -2.09
N THR A 373 -4.36 13.85 -1.62
CA THR A 373 -3.73 12.56 -1.86
C THR A 373 -4.23 11.49 -0.89
N GLY A 374 -4.38 11.85 0.39
CA GLY A 374 -4.63 10.90 1.46
C GLY A 374 -6.00 10.24 1.41
N ILE A 375 -7.07 11.03 1.21
CA ILE A 375 -8.45 10.52 1.29
C ILE A 375 -8.80 9.57 0.15
N PRO A 376 -8.45 9.82 -1.12
CA PRO A 376 -8.68 8.84 -2.19
C PRO A 376 -8.04 7.49 -1.91
N LEU A 377 -6.82 7.46 -1.35
CA LEU A 377 -6.15 6.22 -0.97
C LEU A 377 -6.90 5.47 0.14
N VAL A 378 -7.38 6.17 1.16
CA VAL A 378 -8.19 5.60 2.25
C VAL A 378 -9.50 5.03 1.70
N ILE A 379 -10.23 5.77 0.87
CA ILE A 379 -11.50 5.32 0.29
C ILE A 379 -11.28 4.09 -0.60
N ALA A 380 -10.32 4.15 -1.51
CA ALA A 380 -10.02 3.03 -2.41
C ALA A 380 -9.59 1.78 -1.64
N SER A 381 -8.79 1.93 -0.58
CA SER A 381 -8.36 0.80 0.26
C SER A 381 -9.52 0.09 0.94
N VAL A 382 -10.49 0.84 1.46
CA VAL A 382 -11.67 0.28 2.14
C VAL A 382 -12.57 -0.47 1.16
N PHE A 383 -12.78 0.08 -0.03
CA PHE A 383 -13.68 -0.53 -1.01
C PHE A 383 -13.10 -1.79 -1.69
N ILE A 384 -11.78 -1.90 -1.81
CA ILE A 384 -11.10 -3.07 -2.41
C ILE A 384 -11.12 -4.31 -1.50
N ILE A 385 -11.31 -4.13 -0.19
CA ILE A 385 -11.32 -5.22 0.80
C ILE A 385 -12.73 -5.66 1.21
N VAL A 386 -13.76 -5.08 0.59
CA VAL A 386 -15.16 -5.45 0.84
C VAL A 386 -15.48 -6.77 0.16
N HIS A 387 -15.74 -7.80 0.96
CA HIS A 387 -16.18 -9.12 0.50
C HIS A 387 -17.71 -9.25 0.69
N PRO A 388 -18.42 -10.15 -0.04
CA PRO A 388 -17.98 -10.92 -1.21
C PRO A 388 -17.85 -10.11 -2.50
N PHE A 389 -18.48 -8.95 -2.56
CA PHE A 389 -18.39 -8.02 -3.69
C PHE A 389 -18.88 -6.64 -3.27
N ILE A 390 -18.60 -5.64 -4.11
CA ILE A 390 -19.09 -4.28 -3.95
C ILE A 390 -19.56 -3.72 -5.29
N LEU A 391 -20.43 -2.71 -5.27
CA LEU A 391 -20.86 -2.02 -6.49
C LEU A 391 -19.67 -1.45 -7.25
N LEU A 392 -19.59 -1.79 -8.54
CA LEU A 392 -18.44 -1.46 -9.38
C LEU A 392 -18.02 0.03 -9.36
N PRO A 393 -18.95 1.01 -9.40
CA PRO A 393 -18.59 2.43 -9.35
C PRO A 393 -17.85 2.84 -8.07
N LEU A 394 -18.10 2.15 -6.94
CA LEU A 394 -17.47 2.46 -5.65
C LEU A 394 -15.99 2.05 -5.62
N VAL A 395 -15.52 1.20 -6.54
CA VAL A 395 -14.09 0.86 -6.68
C VAL A 395 -13.45 1.70 -7.78
N ILE A 396 -14.09 1.82 -8.94
CA ILE A 396 -13.53 2.53 -10.10
C ILE A 396 -13.30 4.01 -9.79
N ILE A 397 -14.29 4.71 -9.23
CA ILE A 397 -14.20 6.16 -9.03
C ILE A 397 -13.06 6.51 -8.06
N PRO A 398 -12.95 5.88 -6.88
CA PRO A 398 -11.82 6.14 -5.98
C PRO A 398 -10.47 5.76 -6.59
N TRP A 399 -10.39 4.66 -7.37
CA TRP A 399 -9.15 4.28 -8.02
C TRP A 399 -8.68 5.31 -9.06
N ILE A 400 -9.60 5.83 -9.88
CA ILE A 400 -9.31 6.92 -10.83
C ILE A 400 -8.87 8.17 -10.07
N ALA A 401 -9.54 8.51 -8.96
CA ALA A 401 -9.14 9.65 -8.12
C ALA A 401 -7.71 9.47 -7.57
N VAL A 402 -7.34 8.27 -7.11
CA VAL A 402 -5.96 7.97 -6.70
C VAL A 402 -4.98 8.21 -7.85
N ILE A 403 -5.27 7.72 -9.06
CA ILE A 403 -4.38 7.94 -10.22
C ILE A 403 -4.19 9.43 -10.50
N ILE A 404 -5.30 10.18 -10.61
CA ILE A 404 -5.27 11.62 -10.93
C ILE A 404 -4.46 12.39 -9.88
N THR A 405 -4.71 12.13 -8.60
CA THR A 405 -4.03 12.82 -7.50
C THR A 405 -2.53 12.48 -7.44
N GLN A 406 -2.15 11.23 -7.68
CA GLN A 406 -0.74 10.83 -7.79
C GLN A 406 -0.05 11.49 -8.98
N PHE A 407 -0.71 11.64 -10.14
CA PHE A 407 -0.16 12.42 -11.26
C PHE A 407 0.00 13.90 -10.94
N PHE A 408 -0.94 14.50 -10.20
CA PHE A 408 -0.78 15.86 -9.72
C PHE A 408 0.39 16.01 -8.74
N LEU A 409 0.67 15.01 -7.90
CA LEU A 409 1.88 14.99 -7.07
C LEU A 409 3.17 14.94 -7.90
N VAL A 410 3.18 14.23 -9.03
CA VAL A 410 4.33 14.27 -9.96
C VAL A 410 4.53 15.68 -10.49
N ALA A 411 3.46 16.33 -10.96
CA ALA A 411 3.53 17.71 -11.43
C ALA A 411 3.99 18.67 -10.33
N GLU A 412 3.46 18.53 -9.12
CA GLU A 412 3.85 19.34 -7.95
C GLU A 412 5.33 19.13 -7.59
N SER A 413 5.81 17.87 -7.61
CA SER A 413 7.22 17.55 -7.37
C SER A 413 8.14 18.09 -8.45
N LEU A 414 7.69 18.17 -9.71
CA LEU A 414 8.47 18.76 -10.80
C LEU A 414 8.53 20.28 -10.72
N ILE A 415 7.42 20.93 -10.37
CA ILE A 415 7.30 22.40 -10.38
C ILE A 415 7.87 23.00 -9.09
N ARG A 416 7.55 22.41 -7.93
CA ARG A 416 7.88 22.95 -6.60
C ARG A 416 8.86 22.12 -5.78
N GLY A 417 9.16 20.89 -6.18
CA GLY A 417 10.02 19.99 -5.40
C GLY A 417 9.34 19.36 -4.18
N LEU A 418 8.03 19.58 -4.01
CA LEU A 418 7.23 19.07 -2.90
C LEU A 418 6.70 17.67 -3.20
N THR A 419 6.52 16.87 -2.15
CA THR A 419 6.03 15.48 -2.25
C THR A 419 4.65 15.28 -1.61
N GLY A 420 3.95 16.38 -1.37
CA GLY A 420 2.61 16.42 -0.81
C GLY A 420 2.02 17.82 -0.86
N PHE A 421 0.70 17.93 -0.77
CA PHE A 421 -0.02 19.20 -0.71
C PHE A 421 -0.32 19.57 0.76
N SER A 422 0.20 20.69 1.26
CA SER A 422 -0.20 21.17 2.61
C SER A 422 -1.56 21.88 2.52
N GLN A 423 -2.59 21.34 3.17
CA GLN A 423 -3.98 21.79 3.06
C GLN A 423 -4.70 21.75 4.42
N GLY A 424 -4.25 22.59 5.35
CA GLY A 424 -4.89 22.76 6.65
C GLY A 424 -6.39 23.03 6.54
N ALA A 425 -6.83 23.87 5.59
CA ALA A 425 -8.24 24.19 5.43
C ALA A 425 -9.08 22.99 4.98
N LEU A 426 -8.56 22.16 4.07
CA LEU A 426 -9.27 20.98 3.59
C LEU A 426 -9.35 19.90 4.68
N THR A 427 -8.34 19.84 5.56
CA THR A 427 -8.34 18.96 6.74
C THR A 427 -9.51 19.29 7.66
N VAL A 428 -9.75 20.58 7.93
CA VAL A 428 -10.91 21.04 8.68
C VAL A 428 -12.19 20.60 7.97
N VAL A 429 -12.38 21.00 6.70
CA VAL A 429 -13.61 20.71 5.95
C VAL A 429 -13.94 19.22 5.92
N VAL A 430 -12.98 18.36 5.61
CA VAL A 430 -13.21 16.91 5.54
C VAL A 430 -13.53 16.32 6.90
N SER A 431 -12.90 16.76 7.98
CA SER A 431 -13.26 16.31 9.33
C SER A 431 -14.71 16.67 9.70
N LEU A 432 -15.18 17.86 9.33
CA LEU A 432 -16.56 18.31 9.55
C LEU A 432 -17.55 17.52 8.68
N VAL A 433 -17.24 17.34 7.39
CA VAL A 433 -18.11 16.61 6.45
C VAL A 433 -18.21 15.13 6.84
N ALA A 434 -17.11 14.50 7.26
CA ALA A 434 -17.12 13.11 7.72
C ALA A 434 -17.95 12.94 8.99
N SER A 435 -17.85 13.87 9.95
CA SER A 435 -18.67 13.89 11.16
C SER A 435 -20.15 14.15 10.87
N ALA A 436 -20.46 15.06 9.94
CA ALA A 436 -21.82 15.28 9.46
C ALA A 436 -22.38 14.02 8.77
N ALA A 437 -21.58 13.30 7.98
CA ALA A 437 -21.98 12.04 7.38
C ALA A 437 -22.33 10.99 8.44
N VAL A 438 -21.52 10.87 9.52
CA VAL A 438 -21.84 10.02 10.67
C VAL A 438 -23.19 10.40 11.26
N ILE A 439 -23.45 11.70 11.51
CA ILE A 439 -24.75 12.16 12.03
C ILE A 439 -25.89 11.73 11.09
N ILE A 440 -25.77 11.97 9.79
CA ILE A 440 -26.82 11.65 8.81
C ILE A 440 -27.08 10.13 8.78
N PHE A 441 -26.04 9.30 8.86
CA PHE A 441 -26.20 7.85 9.00
C PHE A 441 -26.90 7.49 10.31
N MET A 442 -26.54 8.14 11.42
CA MET A 442 -27.10 7.85 12.75
C MET A 442 -28.56 8.24 12.91
N ILE A 443 -29.00 9.32 12.28
CA ILE A 443 -30.41 9.74 12.27
C ILE A 443 -31.24 9.05 11.17
N GLY A 444 -30.60 8.21 10.35
CA GLY A 444 -31.26 7.49 9.26
C GLY A 444 -31.62 8.37 8.06
N GLY A 445 -30.91 9.48 7.82
CA GLY A 445 -31.22 10.43 6.74
C GLY A 445 -31.16 9.86 5.32
N PHE A 446 -30.65 8.65 5.15
CA PHE A 446 -30.60 7.94 3.87
C PHE A 446 -31.67 6.83 3.72
N GLY A 447 -32.69 6.77 4.58
CA GLY A 447 -33.81 5.84 4.45
C GLY A 447 -35.05 6.22 5.30
N SER A 448 -36.18 5.53 5.10
CA SER A 448 -37.44 5.81 5.81
C SER A 448 -37.75 4.77 6.90
N GLY A 449 -37.64 5.14 8.18
CA GLY A 449 -38.22 4.37 9.30
C GLY A 449 -37.81 4.82 10.72
N PRO A 450 -38.44 4.29 11.80
CA PRO A 450 -38.23 4.68 13.23
C PRO A 450 -36.88 4.32 13.90
N LEU A 451 -36.20 5.25 14.56
CA LEU A 451 -34.84 5.16 15.14
C LEU A 451 -34.45 3.91 15.97
N ALA A 452 -35.40 3.13 16.50
CA ALA A 452 -35.18 2.07 17.50
C ALA A 452 -34.64 0.71 16.99
N LEU A 453 -34.43 0.52 15.67
CA LEU A 453 -34.07 -0.78 15.07
C LEU A 453 -32.68 -0.79 14.42
N TRP A 454 -31.73 -0.11 15.05
CA TRP A 454 -30.34 -0.13 14.64
C TRP A 454 -29.58 -1.14 15.51
N PRO A 455 -28.98 -2.24 14.97
CA PRO A 455 -28.54 -2.47 13.60
C PRO A 455 -29.21 -3.60 12.82
N THR A 456 -30.06 -4.42 13.43
CA THR A 456 -30.44 -5.74 12.90
C THR A 456 -31.48 -5.75 11.78
N ASN A 457 -32.34 -4.72 11.63
CA ASN A 457 -33.45 -4.77 10.65
C ASN A 457 -33.48 -3.61 9.64
N ARG A 458 -32.78 -2.49 9.91
CA ARG A 458 -32.84 -1.28 9.07
C ARG A 458 -31.82 -1.26 7.95
N TRP A 459 -30.57 -1.61 8.22
CA TRP A 459 -29.52 -1.59 7.20
C TRP A 459 -29.80 -2.58 6.05
N PHE A 460 -30.55 -3.65 6.31
CA PHE A 460 -30.70 -4.77 5.37
C PHE A 460 -31.96 -4.73 4.51
N ASN A 461 -32.92 -3.86 4.83
CA ASN A 461 -34.17 -3.71 4.10
C ASN A 461 -34.30 -2.37 3.36
N ILE A 462 -33.26 -1.54 3.35
CA ILE A 462 -33.26 -0.23 2.67
C ILE A 462 -32.56 -0.37 1.33
N THR A 463 -33.30 -0.15 0.25
CA THR A 463 -32.71 0.18 -1.05
C THR A 463 -32.24 1.63 -1.03
N LEU A 464 -30.97 1.85 -0.64
CA LEU A 464 -30.35 3.17 -0.61
C LEU A 464 -30.16 3.72 -2.03
N ILE A 465 -29.83 2.84 -2.97
CA ILE A 465 -29.72 3.13 -4.39
C ILE A 465 -30.97 2.56 -5.06
N PRO A 466 -31.87 3.42 -5.58
CA PRO A 466 -33.04 2.99 -6.33
C PRO A 466 -32.65 2.11 -7.52
N GLY A 467 -33.40 1.03 -7.75
CA GLY A 467 -33.17 0.10 -8.87
C GLY A 467 -32.14 -1.00 -8.58
N ILE A 468 -31.45 -0.99 -7.44
CA ILE A 468 -30.52 -2.06 -7.03
C ILE A 468 -31.18 -2.94 -5.95
N PRO A 469 -31.22 -4.27 -6.07
CA PRO A 469 -31.71 -5.15 -5.01
C PRO A 469 -30.90 -4.99 -3.72
N ALA A 470 -31.57 -5.01 -2.56
CA ALA A 470 -30.94 -4.83 -1.25
C ALA A 470 -29.77 -5.82 -1.02
N ALA A 471 -29.89 -7.05 -1.50
CA ALA A 471 -28.83 -8.07 -1.41
C ALA A 471 -27.54 -7.70 -2.16
N VAL A 472 -27.63 -6.88 -3.23
CA VAL A 472 -26.46 -6.48 -4.03
C VAL A 472 -25.79 -5.24 -3.45
N GLN A 473 -26.56 -4.30 -2.89
CA GLN A 473 -26.02 -3.10 -2.25
C GLN A 473 -25.66 -3.28 -0.76
N GLY A 474 -26.12 -4.36 -0.12
CA GLY A 474 -25.91 -4.63 1.31
C GLY A 474 -24.44 -4.52 1.77
N PRO A 475 -23.49 -5.25 1.15
CA PRO A 475 -22.08 -5.18 1.54
C PRO A 475 -21.49 -3.76 1.46
N ALA A 476 -21.87 -3.00 0.42
CA ALA A 476 -21.45 -1.62 0.26
C ALA A 476 -21.99 -0.71 1.37
N ILE A 477 -23.28 -0.84 1.68
CA ILE A 477 -23.98 0.02 2.65
C ILE A 477 -23.46 -0.18 4.07
N ILE A 478 -23.19 -1.44 4.47
CA ILE A 478 -22.70 -1.78 5.80
C ILE A 478 -21.38 -1.05 6.12
N ILE A 479 -20.57 -0.81 5.10
CA ILE A 479 -19.21 -0.28 5.25
C ILE A 479 -19.17 1.25 5.16
N LEU A 480 -20.19 1.92 4.61
CA LEU A 480 -20.20 3.39 4.50
C LEU A 480 -20.10 4.13 5.85
N PRO A 481 -20.82 3.74 6.92
CA PRO A 481 -20.67 4.38 8.22
C PRO A 481 -19.29 4.15 8.83
N LEU A 482 -18.72 2.95 8.62
CA LEU A 482 -17.37 2.62 9.05
C LEU A 482 -16.35 3.49 8.31
N LEU A 483 -16.49 3.61 6.99
CA LEU A 483 -15.67 4.48 6.14
C LEU A 483 -15.74 5.94 6.60
N ALA A 484 -16.93 6.46 6.92
CA ALA A 484 -17.09 7.82 7.43
C ALA A 484 -16.32 8.05 8.73
N LEU A 485 -16.36 7.10 9.67
CA LEU A 485 -15.57 7.16 10.91
C LEU A 485 -14.06 7.04 10.65
N LEU A 486 -13.65 6.17 9.73
CA LEU A 486 -12.24 6.03 9.35
C LEU A 486 -11.71 7.34 8.75
N ILE A 487 -12.43 7.94 7.79
CA ILE A 487 -12.11 9.24 7.17
C ILE A 487 -12.03 10.33 8.22
N ARG A 488 -13.01 10.40 9.14
CA ARG A 488 -13.00 11.34 10.26
C ARG A 488 -11.71 11.21 11.06
N ASN A 489 -11.38 9.99 11.50
CA ASN A 489 -10.21 9.75 12.36
C ASN A 489 -8.89 10.10 11.69
N VAL A 490 -8.70 9.70 10.42
CA VAL A 490 -7.46 10.01 9.69
C VAL A 490 -7.34 11.52 9.42
N SER A 491 -8.46 12.21 9.18
CA SER A 491 -8.48 13.67 8.97
C SER A 491 -8.13 14.43 10.24
N LEU A 492 -8.62 13.99 11.40
CA LEU A 492 -8.29 14.58 12.69
C LEU A 492 -6.81 14.43 13.07
N ALA A 493 -6.12 13.44 12.53
CA ALA A 493 -4.67 13.34 12.70
C ALA A 493 -3.95 14.58 12.16
N GLY A 494 -4.49 15.25 11.13
CA GLY A 494 -3.95 16.51 10.64
C GLY A 494 -3.98 17.66 11.66
N TYR A 495 -4.92 17.67 12.62
CA TYR A 495 -4.92 18.63 13.72
C TYR A 495 -3.78 18.40 14.70
N SER A 496 -3.32 17.15 14.84
CA SER A 496 -2.18 16.80 15.69
C SER A 496 -0.81 17.11 15.07
N TYR A 497 -0.79 17.36 13.76
CA TYR A 497 0.45 17.58 13.02
C TYR A 497 1.18 18.83 13.51
N GLY A 498 2.48 18.68 13.82
CA GLY A 498 3.30 19.78 14.33
C GLY A 498 3.13 20.12 15.81
N ARG A 499 2.04 19.63 16.44
CA ARG A 499 1.70 19.94 17.83
C ARG A 499 2.11 18.84 18.81
N GLY A 500 2.60 17.70 18.31
CA GLY A 500 3.18 16.63 19.12
C GLY A 500 2.15 15.79 19.91
N TYR A 501 0.87 15.85 19.55
CA TYR A 501 -0.16 15.08 20.27
C TYR A 501 -0.10 13.60 19.91
N ALA A 502 0.15 12.75 20.91
CA ALA A 502 0.17 11.30 20.73
C ALA A 502 -1.21 10.73 20.31
N THR A 503 -2.30 11.40 20.68
CA THR A 503 -3.69 10.99 20.39
C THR A 503 -3.99 10.91 18.90
N GLY A 504 -3.43 11.79 18.07
CA GLY A 504 -3.60 11.73 16.61
C GLY A 504 -2.96 10.49 15.99
N GLY A 505 -1.78 10.09 16.47
CA GLY A 505 -1.13 8.85 16.06
C GLY A 505 -1.91 7.61 16.47
N LEU A 506 -2.48 7.61 17.68
CA LEU A 506 -3.34 6.53 18.17
C LEU A 506 -4.64 6.40 17.34
N LEU A 507 -5.27 7.52 16.98
CA LEU A 507 -6.46 7.53 16.10
C LEU A 507 -6.17 6.87 14.75
N VAL A 508 -5.02 7.17 14.14
CA VAL A 508 -4.59 6.54 12.89
C VAL A 508 -4.35 5.05 13.09
N GLY A 509 -3.58 4.65 14.12
CA GLY A 509 -3.26 3.25 14.38
C GLY A 509 -4.50 2.37 14.59
N MET A 510 -5.48 2.86 15.35
CA MET A 510 -6.75 2.14 15.53
C MET A 510 -7.57 2.09 14.24
N SER A 511 -7.58 3.17 13.46
CA SER A 511 -8.30 3.17 12.18
C SER A 511 -7.73 2.13 11.21
N VAL A 512 -6.40 1.95 11.19
CA VAL A 512 -5.74 0.88 10.42
C VAL A 512 -6.19 -0.50 10.92
N PHE A 513 -6.18 -0.72 12.24
CA PHE A 513 -6.58 -1.99 12.84
C PHE A 513 -8.02 -2.35 12.47
N PHE A 514 -8.96 -1.41 12.61
CA PHE A 514 -10.37 -1.64 12.24
C PHE A 514 -10.58 -1.77 10.73
N ALA A 515 -9.80 -1.08 9.90
CA ALA A 515 -9.83 -1.30 8.45
C ALA A 515 -9.43 -2.73 8.08
N PHE A 516 -8.47 -3.33 8.80
CA PHE A 516 -8.04 -4.72 8.55
C PHE A 516 -9.06 -5.77 9.01
N MET A 517 -10.02 -5.38 9.85
CA MET A 517 -11.12 -6.25 10.27
C MET A 517 -12.29 -6.25 9.26
N ILE A 518 -12.28 -5.38 8.25
CA ILE A 518 -13.36 -5.28 7.25
C ILE A 518 -13.61 -6.62 6.53
N PRO A 519 -12.60 -7.38 6.07
CA PRO A 519 -12.86 -8.66 5.43
C PRO A 519 -13.56 -9.67 6.35
N VAL A 520 -13.35 -9.59 7.67
CA VAL A 520 -13.97 -10.48 8.68
C VAL A 520 -15.48 -10.26 8.80
N ILE A 521 -15.98 -9.09 8.37
CA ILE A 521 -17.42 -8.82 8.31
C ILE A 521 -18.14 -9.77 7.34
N ALA A 522 -17.42 -10.24 6.31
CA ALA A 522 -17.99 -10.72 5.06
C ALA A 522 -17.75 -12.21 4.75
N GLU A 523 -17.22 -12.97 5.71
CA GLU A 523 -17.17 -14.45 5.66
C GLU A 523 -18.40 -15.10 6.34
N ASN A 524 -19.39 -14.29 6.70
CA ASN A 524 -20.55 -14.74 7.46
C ASN A 524 -21.64 -15.31 6.53
N GLU A 525 -22.19 -16.48 6.89
CA GLU A 525 -23.10 -17.28 6.03
C GLU A 525 -24.39 -16.56 5.58
N SER A 526 -24.76 -15.45 6.22
CA SER A 526 -25.95 -14.67 5.85
C SER A 526 -25.73 -13.16 5.97
N ILE A 527 -26.43 -12.39 5.13
CA ILE A 527 -26.47 -10.91 5.17
C ILE A 527 -26.80 -10.41 6.58
N GLY A 528 -27.68 -11.11 7.31
CA GLY A 528 -28.07 -10.78 8.68
C GLY A 528 -27.00 -11.07 9.74
N HIS A 529 -25.98 -11.86 9.44
CA HIS A 529 -24.82 -12.05 10.32
C HIS A 529 -23.70 -11.06 9.97
N GLU A 530 -23.42 -10.81 8.69
CA GLU A 530 -22.50 -9.75 8.21
C GLU A 530 -22.88 -8.38 8.80
N ALA A 531 -24.17 -8.07 8.70
CA ALA A 531 -24.89 -7.02 9.41
C ALA A 531 -24.44 -6.74 10.84
N ASN A 532 -24.52 -7.76 11.68
CA ASN A 532 -24.34 -7.66 13.12
C ASN A 532 -22.86 -7.50 13.44
N THR A 533 -22.00 -8.22 12.70
CA THR A 533 -20.55 -8.09 12.78
C THR A 533 -20.11 -6.67 12.39
N GLY A 534 -20.62 -6.13 11.28
CA GLY A 534 -20.33 -4.78 10.82
C GLY A 534 -20.77 -3.71 11.82
N ALA A 535 -21.96 -3.87 12.41
CA ALA A 535 -22.45 -2.96 13.43
C ALA A 535 -21.67 -3.04 14.75
N ALA A 536 -21.25 -4.24 15.17
CA ALA A 536 -20.41 -4.43 16.35
C ALA A 536 -19.04 -3.76 16.16
N LEU A 537 -18.42 -3.91 14.99
CA LEU A 537 -17.16 -3.25 14.67
C LEU A 537 -17.31 -1.73 14.58
N LEU A 538 -18.39 -1.23 13.99
CA LEU A 538 -18.70 0.20 13.98
C LEU A 538 -18.79 0.75 15.40
N LEU A 539 -19.55 0.07 16.26
CA LEU A 539 -19.75 0.50 17.63
C LEU A 539 -18.44 0.47 18.43
N ALA A 540 -17.65 -0.58 18.27
CA ALA A 540 -16.35 -0.70 18.91
C ALA A 540 -15.39 0.41 18.44
N LEU A 541 -15.29 0.66 17.13
CA LEU A 541 -14.49 1.75 16.59
C LEU A 541 -14.96 3.10 17.14
N TYR A 542 -16.27 3.36 17.12
CA TYR A 542 -16.83 4.61 17.63
C TYR A 542 -16.50 4.82 19.11
N SER A 543 -16.69 3.80 19.93
CA SER A 543 -16.49 3.87 21.39
C SER A 543 -15.05 4.16 21.77
N ILE A 544 -14.08 3.57 21.08
CA ILE A 544 -12.67 3.87 21.35
C ILE A 544 -12.30 5.24 20.76
N SER A 545 -12.81 5.53 19.57
CA SER A 545 -12.46 6.75 18.86
C SER A 545 -13.02 8.01 19.52
N VAL A 546 -14.22 7.96 20.11
CA VAL A 546 -14.81 9.12 20.82
C VAL A 546 -13.95 9.55 22.00
N VAL A 547 -13.37 8.61 22.75
CA VAL A 547 -12.46 8.92 23.87
C VAL A 547 -11.21 9.64 23.37
N LEU A 548 -10.60 9.14 22.29
CA LEU A 548 -9.41 9.78 21.71
C LEU A 548 -9.72 11.14 21.09
N VAL A 549 -10.88 11.29 20.45
CA VAL A 549 -11.36 12.57 19.91
C VAL A 549 -11.55 13.60 21.01
N LEU A 550 -12.22 13.24 22.10
CA LEU A 550 -12.43 14.16 23.22
C LEU A 550 -11.11 14.52 23.90
N SER A 551 -10.16 13.58 23.98
CA SER A 551 -8.81 13.88 24.45
C SER A 551 -8.05 14.82 23.51
N LEU A 552 -8.18 14.65 22.19
CA LEU A 552 -7.61 15.57 21.20
C LEU A 552 -8.22 16.98 21.34
N ASN A 553 -9.53 17.07 21.57
CA ASN A 553 -10.21 18.35 21.78
C ASN A 553 -9.69 19.09 23.02
N LEU A 554 -9.39 18.37 24.11
CA LEU A 554 -8.78 18.98 25.30
C LEU A 554 -7.39 19.56 25.01
N SER A 555 -6.57 18.85 24.23
CA SER A 555 -5.27 19.36 23.79
C SER A 555 -5.42 20.59 22.90
N LEU A 556 -6.31 20.54 21.89
CA LEU A 556 -6.60 21.68 21.01
C LEU A 556 -7.12 22.88 21.79
N ALA A 557 -7.90 22.65 22.85
CA ALA A 557 -8.41 23.73 23.67
C ALA A 557 -7.29 24.50 24.37
N ASN A 558 -6.26 23.82 24.88
CA ASN A 558 -5.10 24.49 25.47
C ASN A 558 -4.40 25.39 24.46
N ASP A 559 -4.13 24.88 23.26
CA ASP A 559 -3.51 25.68 22.20
C ASP A 559 -4.37 26.90 21.81
N VAL A 560 -5.70 26.74 21.76
CA VAL A 560 -6.62 27.87 21.50
C VAL A 560 -6.55 28.90 22.62
N GLU A 561 -6.46 28.49 23.89
CA GLU A 561 -6.27 29.42 25.01
C GLU A 561 -4.92 30.16 24.93
N ASP A 562 -3.86 29.46 24.51
CA ASP A 562 -2.52 30.02 24.34
C ASP A 562 -2.47 31.09 23.22
N THR A 563 -3.37 31.03 22.25
CA THR A 563 -3.56 32.13 21.26
C THR A 563 -4.28 33.36 21.83
N GLY A 564 -4.57 33.39 23.14
CA GLY A 564 -5.27 34.47 23.83
C GLY A 564 -6.80 34.37 23.78
N ARG A 565 -7.36 33.26 23.29
CA ARG A 565 -8.81 33.05 23.12
C ARG A 565 -9.40 32.18 24.24
N ARG A 566 -9.28 32.66 25.48
CA ARG A 566 -9.68 31.93 26.69
C ARG A 566 -11.12 31.40 26.67
N PHE A 567 -12.09 32.22 26.28
CA PHE A 567 -13.51 31.81 26.24
C PHE A 567 -13.75 30.60 25.33
N GLU A 568 -13.18 30.62 24.12
CA GLU A 568 -13.36 29.57 23.13
C GLU A 568 -12.65 28.28 23.52
N GLY A 569 -11.44 28.37 24.06
CA GLY A 569 -10.74 27.20 24.60
C GLY A 569 -11.48 26.61 25.81
N THR A 570 -12.00 27.45 26.71
CA THR A 570 -12.82 26.97 27.84
C THR A 570 -14.10 26.28 27.36
N LEU A 571 -14.76 26.79 26.31
CA LEU A 571 -15.92 26.14 25.70
C LEU A 571 -15.58 24.73 25.17
N ILE A 572 -14.47 24.59 24.45
CA ILE A 572 -13.99 23.29 23.96
C ILE A 572 -13.69 22.35 25.14
N LYS A 573 -13.06 22.83 26.21
CA LYS A 573 -12.77 22.04 27.42
C LYS A 573 -14.04 21.53 28.08
N VAL A 574 -14.98 22.43 28.39
CA VAL A 574 -16.21 22.09 29.11
C VAL A 574 -17.06 21.10 28.31
N THR A 575 -17.23 21.34 27.01
CA THR A 575 -17.98 20.42 26.14
C THR A 575 -17.30 19.05 26.04
N SER A 576 -15.96 19.01 25.98
CA SER A 576 -15.21 17.75 25.92
C SER A 576 -15.27 16.96 27.22
N ILE A 577 -15.14 17.62 28.38
CA ILE A 577 -15.29 16.98 29.71
C ILE A 577 -16.71 16.47 29.91
N ALA A 578 -17.72 17.27 29.56
CA ALA A 578 -19.12 16.85 29.62
C ALA A 578 -19.37 15.64 28.71
N GLY A 579 -18.77 15.62 27.51
CA GLY A 579 -18.81 14.47 26.60
C GLY A 579 -18.21 13.20 27.20
N ILE A 580 -17.06 13.31 27.88
CA ILE A 580 -16.41 12.16 28.55
C ILE A 580 -17.30 11.63 29.69
N LEU A 581 -17.86 12.53 30.52
CA LEU A 581 -18.76 12.15 31.60
C LEU A 581 -20.04 11.49 31.08
N ALA A 582 -20.61 12.03 30.00
CA ALA A 582 -21.77 11.44 29.33
C ALA A 582 -21.43 10.06 28.74
N ALA A 583 -20.25 9.90 28.12
CA ALA A 583 -19.78 8.61 27.62
C ALA A 583 -19.70 7.57 28.74
N ALA A 584 -19.10 7.94 29.88
CA ALA A 584 -19.01 7.07 31.05
C ALA A 584 -20.40 6.69 31.59
N ALA A 585 -21.33 7.64 31.66
CA ALA A 585 -22.70 7.39 32.08
C ALA A 585 -23.45 6.44 31.13
N VAL A 586 -23.32 6.63 29.81
CA VAL A 586 -23.91 5.76 28.79
C VAL A 586 -23.32 4.35 28.87
N VAL A 587 -22.01 4.20 29.09
CA VAL A 587 -21.35 2.89 29.27
C VAL A 587 -21.87 2.18 30.53
N ILE A 588 -21.94 2.88 31.66
CA ILE A 588 -22.50 2.31 32.91
C ILE A 588 -23.94 1.87 32.70
N LEU A 589 -24.75 2.71 32.05
CA LEU A 589 -26.16 2.38 31.76
C LEU A 589 -26.26 1.16 30.83
N ALA A 590 -25.42 1.07 29.80
CA ALA A 590 -25.35 -0.08 28.90
C ALA A 590 -25.01 -1.36 29.66
N LEU A 591 -24.00 -1.32 30.53
CA LEU A 591 -23.62 -2.45 31.37
C LEU A 591 -24.77 -2.86 32.30
N ILE A 592 -25.50 -1.92 32.90
CA ILE A 592 -26.65 -2.23 33.77
C ILE A 592 -27.77 -2.89 32.97
N VAL A 593 -28.12 -2.37 31.79
CA VAL A 593 -29.20 -2.91 30.96
C VAL A 593 -28.85 -4.28 30.39
N PHE A 594 -27.60 -4.49 29.97
CA PHE A 594 -27.12 -5.74 29.38
C PHE A 594 -26.53 -6.73 30.39
N ALA A 595 -26.45 -6.40 31.67
CA ALA A 595 -26.07 -7.34 32.73
C ALA A 595 -27.14 -8.41 33.01
N GLY A 596 -28.37 -8.21 32.53
CA GLY A 596 -29.47 -9.19 32.60
C GLY A 596 -29.92 -9.68 31.22
N MET A 597 -31.14 -10.23 31.15
CA MET A 597 -31.85 -10.46 29.88
C MET A 597 -32.74 -9.24 29.58
N PRO A 598 -32.27 -8.24 28.81
CA PRO A 598 -33.02 -7.02 28.57
C PRO A 598 -34.28 -7.29 27.75
N THR A 599 -35.37 -6.63 28.10
CA THR A 599 -36.60 -6.63 27.30
C THR A 599 -36.40 -5.85 26.00
N PRO A 600 -37.17 -6.12 24.94
CA PRO A 600 -37.08 -5.37 23.67
C PRO A 600 -37.21 -3.85 23.85
N GLU A 601 -38.04 -3.40 24.79
CA GLU A 601 -38.22 -1.97 25.12
C GLU A 601 -36.95 -1.36 25.74
N GLN A 602 -36.27 -2.11 26.62
CA GLN A 602 -35.00 -1.68 27.21
C GLN A 602 -33.88 -1.63 26.18
N ILE A 603 -33.85 -2.58 25.23
CA ILE A 603 -32.90 -2.57 24.11
C ILE A 603 -33.16 -1.34 23.22
N ALA A 604 -34.41 -1.09 22.84
CA ALA A 604 -34.80 0.06 22.02
C ALA A 604 -34.48 1.41 22.69
N LEU A 605 -34.71 1.51 24.00
CA LEU A 605 -34.36 2.69 24.79
C LEU A 605 -32.85 2.92 24.82
N MET A 606 -32.07 1.86 25.08
CA MET A 606 -30.61 1.93 25.11
C MET A 606 -30.04 2.36 23.75
N ILE A 607 -30.53 1.78 22.66
CA ILE A 607 -30.14 2.19 21.29
C ILE A 607 -30.45 3.67 21.09
N SER A 608 -31.64 4.13 21.46
CA SER A 608 -32.03 5.55 21.31
C SER A 608 -31.10 6.48 22.09
N ILE A 609 -30.75 6.13 23.33
CA ILE A 609 -29.80 6.88 24.17
C ILE A 609 -28.43 6.92 23.51
N MET A 610 -27.93 5.80 22.99
CA MET A 610 -26.64 5.73 22.30
C MET A 610 -26.64 6.59 21.03
N VAL A 611 -27.70 6.55 20.23
CA VAL A 611 -27.84 7.37 19.02
C VAL A 611 -27.83 8.86 19.37
N THR A 612 -28.63 9.27 20.36
CA THR A 612 -28.65 10.66 20.83
C THR A 612 -27.26 11.09 21.32
N PHE A 613 -26.58 10.24 22.10
CA PHE A 613 -25.23 10.51 22.59
C PHE A 613 -24.23 10.71 21.44
N VAL A 614 -24.20 9.81 20.46
CA VAL A 614 -23.30 9.93 19.31
C VAL A 614 -23.61 11.20 18.51
N VAL A 615 -24.87 11.44 18.16
CA VAL A 615 -25.27 12.62 17.38
C VAL A 615 -24.90 13.91 18.10
N SER A 616 -25.20 14.03 19.39
CA SER A 616 -24.83 15.21 20.18
C SER A 616 -23.32 15.39 20.26
N THR A 617 -22.56 14.31 20.44
CA THR A 617 -21.10 14.37 20.54
C THR A 617 -20.45 14.78 19.23
N GLU A 618 -20.94 14.29 18.09
CA GLU A 618 -20.47 14.72 16.77
C GLU A 618 -20.81 16.20 16.50
N ILE A 619 -22.00 16.69 16.88
CA ILE A 619 -22.37 18.10 16.75
C ILE A 619 -21.40 19.00 17.53
N PHE A 620 -21.11 18.67 18.80
CA PHE A 620 -20.14 19.43 19.59
C PHE A 620 -18.73 19.33 19.01
N SER A 621 -18.35 18.17 18.48
CA SER A 621 -17.04 17.98 17.83
C SER A 621 -16.89 18.85 16.58
N ILE A 622 -17.92 18.94 15.73
CA ILE A 622 -17.96 19.84 14.56
C ILE A 622 -17.73 21.30 15.01
N ILE A 623 -18.44 21.75 16.04
CA ILE A 623 -18.30 23.11 16.56
C ILE A 623 -16.87 23.33 17.09
N ASN A 624 -16.36 22.40 17.89
CA ASN A 624 -15.04 22.48 18.50
C ASN A 624 -13.91 22.52 17.45
N TRP A 625 -13.96 21.65 16.44
CA TRP A 625 -12.95 21.61 15.37
C TRP A 625 -13.04 22.81 14.44
N LEU A 626 -14.22 23.36 14.21
CA LEU A 626 -14.38 24.60 13.47
C LEU A 626 -13.72 25.76 14.24
N ILE A 627 -14.01 25.90 15.53
CA ILE A 627 -13.38 26.92 16.39
C ILE A 627 -11.86 26.75 16.39
N ALA A 628 -11.35 25.55 16.66
CA ALA A 628 -9.93 25.26 16.67
C ALA A 628 -9.30 25.53 15.29
N GLY A 629 -9.94 25.13 14.20
CA GLY A 629 -9.47 25.33 12.83
C GLY A 629 -9.38 26.82 12.44
N ILE A 630 -10.31 27.66 12.91
CA ILE A 630 -10.26 29.12 12.73
C ILE A 630 -9.12 29.71 13.56
N ARG A 631 -9.01 29.34 14.85
CA ARG A 631 -8.12 30.01 15.80
C ARG A 631 -6.66 29.59 15.68
N LEU A 632 -6.42 28.33 15.35
CA LEU A 632 -5.08 27.81 15.10
C LEU A 632 -4.59 28.07 13.66
N GLY A 633 -5.33 28.86 12.88
CA GLY A 633 -4.92 29.31 11.55
C GLY A 633 -5.01 28.26 10.44
N MET A 634 -5.49 27.04 10.72
CA MET A 634 -5.58 25.96 9.74
C MET A 634 -6.48 26.33 8.55
N LEU A 635 -7.58 27.06 8.77
CA LEU A 635 -8.43 27.56 7.69
C LEU A 635 -7.79 28.65 6.81
N ARG A 636 -6.67 29.23 7.26
CA ARG A 636 -5.89 30.20 6.48
C ARG A 636 -4.79 29.52 5.64
N GLU A 637 -4.49 28.25 5.93
CA GLU A 637 -3.53 27.43 5.19
C GLU A 637 -4.23 26.76 4.01
N GLY A 638 -4.18 27.42 2.85
CA GLY A 638 -4.60 26.87 1.56
C GLY A 638 -3.41 26.51 0.67
N PHE A 639 -3.68 26.16 -0.59
CA PHE A 639 -2.64 26.00 -1.62
C PHE A 639 -1.81 27.29 -1.74
N ARG A 640 -0.64 27.35 -1.12
CA ARG A 640 0.34 28.40 -1.42
C ARG A 640 1.00 28.07 -2.75
N PHE A 641 0.63 28.79 -3.79
CA PHE A 641 1.15 28.57 -5.14
C PHE A 641 2.57 29.13 -5.38
N SER A 642 3.19 29.77 -4.38
CA SER A 642 4.49 30.42 -4.52
C SER A 642 5.65 29.48 -4.21
N ARG A 643 6.68 29.50 -5.08
CA ARG A 643 7.99 28.89 -4.81
C ARG A 643 8.55 29.49 -3.52
N LEU A 644 8.87 28.64 -2.53
CA LEU A 644 9.70 29.06 -1.41
C LEU A 644 11.13 29.14 -1.94
N GLU A 645 11.58 30.34 -2.28
CA GLU A 645 13.00 30.63 -2.57
C GLU A 645 13.84 30.62 -1.29
#